data_AF-A0AAU0TB49-F1
#
_entry.id   AF-A0AAU0TB49-F1
#
_cell.length_a   1.000
_cell.length_b   1.000
_cell.length_c   1.000
_cell.angle_alpha   90.00
_cell.angle_beta   90.00
_cell.angle_gamma   90.00
#
_symmetry.space_group_name_H-M   'P 1'
#
loop_
_entity.id
_entity.type
_entity.pdbx_description
1 polymer ?
#
loop_
_entity_poly.entity_id
_entity_poly.type
_entity_poly.pdbx_seq_one_letter_code
_entity_poly.pdbx_strand_id
1 'polypeptide(L)'
;MNSLFELYSQHQGKVSDKWSIYLSEYDRIFSPYRELPVSILEIGIQNGGSLEIWSKYFNNASVFVGCDINPQCAVLEYEDPRINVVVGDANSDSSENHILGLSPTFDIIIDDGSHTSGDIAKAFSRYFCKIKEGGVFVAEDLHCSYWQEWEGGIYYPYSSIAFFKRLADIVNYEHWGVDKSRDQLLKGFSAEYGLAFSEDDLAEIHSVEFFNSVCVVHKRQSSQNVLGKRHIAGADEKVVPGHLGLMSELSAPPSQRQNTWSLMSRAPEEEWAVISSQLAGRNIEVNKLTETVAELQASFAQLQTHADKLTDDISQLRNSTSWRLTFPIRFASRQIKRCVLLMRRAPLMLKLDGGVRHNAGRVLALYKREGIPGLKRAFLALSAAKGVSSSSDPLPVEYSRWVEQYDTITEDGRVQLRARYDQLASKPKISVVMPTYNPNPVWLTEAIESVRKQLYLNWELCIADDASKDPKVREILERYMREDARIKVVFREQNGHISAASNSALGIASGDWVALLDHDDLLTEHALLEIAEAIQNSPNAKLVYSDEDKLDTKGDRCLPFCKPDWSPHLACSQAYLGHLVVFNISDGIPSFDEDAVGAQDYDLWLTIASKLKSEEIVHVPKILYHWRMHQESTASNPESKNYADSAGLLAVNKFVSNVYGSESVSAVNGDHLFTYKLKFKLSDSLKYSIVIPTKDKVDLLSECIDSVIHKSTCQNFEIIILDNNSTEIDTFKYFEYIQKADNRVRVVTAAFEFNWSKLNNLGALYSSGDVLVFLNNDTSVISPDWLENLGGYASLADVGVVGALLLFADGSIQHSGVVVGMGGWADHVYHAQAAAHTGAGPFVSPVLTRNVLAVTGACMAMTRRKFDSLGGFDENFIICGSDVEICLRAVKAGLYNVMCADARLHHFESKTRSSYVPENDFEQSVLKYAPYRVERTDPYFNPNLSLQFKTPRIEGAPRAS
;
A
#
# COMPACT_ATOMS: atom_id res chain seq x y z
N MET A 1 -74.76 -5.45 -0.66
CA MET A 1 -73.75 -6.33 -1.29
C MET A 1 -72.79 -6.77 -0.21
N ASN A 2 -72.52 -8.06 -0.07
CA ASN A 2 -71.63 -8.57 0.96
C ASN A 2 -70.20 -8.04 0.75
N SER A 3 -69.44 -7.80 1.81
CA SER A 3 -68.00 -7.52 1.66
C SER A 3 -67.26 -8.76 1.13
N LEU A 4 -66.05 -8.59 0.59
CA LEU A 4 -65.23 -9.71 0.16
C LEU A 4 -64.92 -10.63 1.35
N PHE A 5 -64.66 -10.06 2.52
CA PHE A 5 -64.46 -10.81 3.77
C PHE A 5 -65.68 -11.68 4.14
N GLU A 6 -66.90 -11.14 4.00
CA GLU A 6 -68.14 -11.88 4.24
C GLU A 6 -68.33 -13.02 3.23
N LEU A 7 -68.00 -12.79 1.95
CA LEU A 7 -68.07 -13.82 0.91
C LEU A 7 -67.08 -14.97 1.19
N TYR A 8 -65.84 -14.66 1.56
CA TYR A 8 -64.85 -15.66 1.97
C TYR A 8 -65.31 -16.44 3.20
N SER A 9 -65.83 -15.75 4.23
CA SER A 9 -66.29 -16.38 5.47
C SER A 9 -67.51 -17.30 5.30
N GLN A 10 -68.35 -17.01 4.31
CA GLN A 10 -69.59 -17.76 4.03
C GLN A 10 -69.40 -18.81 2.92
N HIS A 11 -68.24 -18.87 2.26
CA HIS A 11 -68.00 -19.78 1.15
C HIS A 11 -67.98 -21.23 1.62
N GLN A 12 -68.71 -22.10 0.92
CA GLN A 12 -68.82 -23.55 1.20
C GLN A 12 -68.39 -24.39 -0.02
N GLY A 13 -67.83 -23.75 -1.05
CA GLY A 13 -67.41 -24.38 -2.29
C GLY A 13 -65.96 -24.85 -2.26
N LYS A 14 -65.26 -24.73 -3.39
CA LYS A 14 -63.84 -25.06 -3.52
C LYS A 14 -63.00 -24.23 -2.54
N VAL A 15 -61.92 -24.82 -2.04
CA VAL A 15 -61.03 -24.19 -1.06
C VAL A 15 -60.32 -22.99 -1.68
N SER A 16 -60.27 -21.88 -0.95
CA SER A 16 -59.49 -20.70 -1.25
C SER A 16 -58.82 -20.24 0.04
N ASP A 17 -57.53 -19.92 -0.04
CA ASP A 17 -56.73 -19.38 1.07
C ASP A 17 -56.27 -17.97 0.71
N LYS A 18 -56.39 -17.04 1.67
CA LYS A 18 -55.95 -15.64 1.53
C LYS A 18 -55.67 -15.02 2.89
N TRP A 19 -54.67 -14.15 2.95
CA TRP A 19 -54.39 -13.33 4.12
C TRP A 19 -55.55 -12.36 4.40
N SER A 20 -55.93 -12.21 5.67
CA SER A 20 -57.07 -11.38 6.07
C SER A 20 -56.97 -9.92 5.63
N ILE A 21 -55.74 -9.37 5.59
CA ILE A 21 -55.48 -8.00 5.12
C ILE A 21 -55.70 -7.84 3.61
N TYR A 22 -55.49 -8.89 2.81
CA TYR A 22 -55.73 -8.83 1.35
C TYR A 22 -57.22 -8.64 1.09
N LEU A 23 -58.09 -9.32 1.83
CA LEU A 23 -59.54 -9.23 1.64
C LEU A 23 -60.07 -7.80 1.86
N SER A 24 -59.57 -7.09 2.86
CA SER A 24 -59.96 -5.69 3.11
C SER A 24 -59.41 -4.73 2.05
N GLU A 25 -58.17 -4.94 1.59
CA GLU A 25 -57.55 -4.07 0.58
C GLU A 25 -58.13 -4.32 -0.82
N TYR A 26 -58.43 -5.57 -1.16
CA TYR A 26 -59.12 -5.93 -2.40
C TYR A 26 -60.53 -5.35 -2.45
N ASP A 27 -61.24 -5.28 -1.32
CA ASP A 27 -62.51 -4.54 -1.28
C ASP A 27 -62.32 -3.05 -1.65
N ARG A 28 -61.25 -2.41 -1.15
CA ARG A 28 -60.94 -1.01 -1.51
C ARG A 28 -60.58 -0.88 -3.00
N ILE A 29 -59.71 -1.73 -3.51
CA ILE A 29 -59.16 -1.65 -4.87
C ILE A 29 -60.18 -2.05 -5.92
N PHE A 30 -60.96 -3.10 -5.66
CA PHE A 30 -61.87 -3.69 -6.64
C PHE A 30 -63.31 -3.18 -6.56
N SER A 31 -63.70 -2.49 -5.47
CA SER A 31 -65.05 -1.89 -5.38
C SER A 31 -65.45 -1.01 -6.57
N PRO A 32 -64.56 -0.23 -7.23
CA PRO A 32 -64.94 0.56 -8.41
C PRO A 32 -65.34 -0.29 -9.62
N TYR A 33 -64.85 -1.53 -9.70
CA TYR A 33 -65.12 -2.47 -10.79
C TYR A 33 -66.31 -3.38 -10.54
N ARG A 34 -66.79 -3.45 -9.30
CA ARG A 34 -67.72 -4.46 -8.80
C ARG A 34 -68.99 -4.60 -9.63
N GLU A 35 -69.54 -3.47 -10.07
CA GLU A 35 -70.77 -3.40 -10.87
C GLU A 35 -70.53 -3.33 -12.38
N LEU A 36 -69.27 -3.27 -12.82
CA LEU A 36 -68.90 -3.15 -14.22
C LEU A 36 -68.77 -4.52 -14.89
N PRO A 37 -68.95 -4.61 -16.23
CA PRO A 37 -68.77 -5.84 -16.97
C PRO A 37 -67.29 -6.17 -17.23
N VAL A 38 -66.57 -6.51 -16.16
CA VAL A 38 -65.12 -6.74 -16.18
C VAL A 38 -64.71 -8.11 -16.73
N SER A 39 -63.54 -8.16 -17.37
CA SER A 39 -62.82 -9.40 -17.68
C SER A 39 -61.67 -9.58 -16.70
N ILE A 40 -61.56 -10.75 -16.08
CA ILE A 40 -60.58 -11.01 -15.02
C ILE A 40 -59.69 -12.20 -15.38
N LEU A 41 -58.38 -12.04 -15.19
CA LEU A 41 -57.39 -13.11 -15.25
C LEU A 41 -56.80 -13.34 -13.85
N GLU A 42 -56.80 -14.58 -13.39
CA GLU A 42 -56.11 -15.01 -12.17
C GLU A 42 -55.08 -16.09 -12.53
N ILE A 43 -53.80 -15.84 -12.22
CA ILE A 43 -52.69 -16.78 -12.38
C ILE A 43 -52.44 -17.42 -11.01
N GLY A 44 -52.40 -18.74 -10.94
CA GLY A 44 -52.25 -19.49 -9.68
C GLY A 44 -53.56 -19.76 -8.95
N ILE A 45 -54.50 -20.45 -9.61
CA ILE A 45 -55.84 -20.67 -9.04
C ILE A 45 -55.92 -21.84 -8.03
N GLN A 46 -54.89 -22.68 -7.95
CA GLN A 46 -54.80 -23.82 -7.04
C GLN A 46 -56.06 -24.72 -7.09
N ASN A 47 -56.87 -24.72 -6.01
CA ASN A 47 -58.10 -25.51 -5.91
C ASN A 47 -59.32 -24.83 -6.57
N GLY A 48 -59.18 -23.62 -7.12
CA GLY A 48 -60.24 -22.90 -7.85
C GLY A 48 -61.26 -22.17 -6.99
N GLY A 49 -61.11 -22.15 -5.66
CA GLY A 49 -62.08 -21.48 -4.77
C GLY A 49 -62.16 -19.97 -4.94
N SER A 50 -61.04 -19.32 -5.26
CA SER A 50 -60.98 -17.87 -5.47
C SER A 50 -61.86 -17.44 -6.63
N LEU A 51 -61.83 -18.16 -7.76
CA LEU A 51 -62.70 -17.91 -8.92
C LEU A 51 -64.20 -17.99 -8.59
N GLU A 52 -64.62 -18.94 -7.73
CA GLU A 52 -66.00 -19.03 -7.27
C GLU A 52 -66.40 -17.80 -6.43
N ILE A 53 -65.48 -17.31 -5.60
CA ILE A 53 -65.71 -16.13 -4.78
C ILE A 53 -65.73 -14.87 -5.66
N TRP A 54 -64.82 -14.75 -6.62
CA TRP A 54 -64.78 -13.66 -7.60
C TRP A 54 -66.05 -13.58 -8.43
N SER A 55 -66.62 -14.73 -8.83
CA SER A 55 -67.89 -14.77 -9.58
C SER A 55 -69.08 -14.17 -8.82
N LYS A 56 -69.09 -14.30 -7.49
CA LYS A 56 -70.09 -13.72 -6.58
C LYS A 56 -69.78 -12.25 -6.26
N TYR A 57 -68.51 -11.89 -6.24
CA TYR A 57 -68.08 -10.51 -5.99
C TYR A 57 -68.40 -9.61 -7.19
N PHE A 58 -68.03 -10.05 -8.39
CA PHE A 58 -68.25 -9.36 -9.67
C PHE A 58 -69.42 -9.98 -10.43
N ASN A 59 -70.65 -9.68 -9.97
CA ASN A 59 -71.86 -10.28 -10.54
C ASN A 59 -72.05 -9.99 -12.03
N ASN A 60 -71.51 -8.87 -12.53
CA ASN A 60 -71.63 -8.46 -13.94
C ASN A 60 -70.42 -8.81 -14.80
N ALA A 61 -69.40 -9.48 -14.25
CA ALA A 61 -68.20 -9.84 -15.01
C ALA A 61 -68.55 -10.59 -16.30
N SER A 62 -67.81 -10.27 -17.36
CA SER A 62 -67.99 -10.85 -18.70
C SER A 62 -67.34 -12.23 -18.79
N VAL A 63 -66.18 -12.40 -18.17
CA VAL A 63 -65.40 -13.65 -18.20
C VAL A 63 -64.40 -13.68 -17.04
N PHE A 64 -64.20 -14.87 -16.48
CA PHE A 64 -63.10 -15.17 -15.56
C PHE A 64 -62.21 -16.21 -16.24
N VAL A 65 -60.91 -15.93 -16.30
CA VAL A 65 -59.91 -16.86 -16.81
C VAL A 65 -58.97 -17.20 -15.66
N GLY A 66 -58.95 -18.46 -15.25
CA GLY A 66 -57.97 -18.99 -14.31
C GLY A 66 -56.85 -19.71 -15.05
N CYS A 67 -55.59 -19.44 -14.74
CA CYS A 67 -54.45 -20.18 -15.27
C CYS A 67 -53.69 -20.88 -14.15
N ASP A 68 -53.39 -22.17 -14.32
CA ASP A 68 -52.55 -22.91 -13.37
C ASP A 68 -51.66 -23.92 -14.09
N ILE A 69 -50.42 -24.06 -13.61
CA ILE A 69 -49.45 -25.02 -14.16
C ILE A 69 -49.78 -26.46 -13.78
N ASN A 70 -50.55 -26.67 -12.69
CA ASN A 70 -50.91 -28.00 -12.23
C ASN A 70 -51.94 -28.65 -13.18
N PRO A 71 -51.60 -29.78 -13.83
CA PRO A 71 -52.52 -30.46 -14.75
C PRO A 71 -53.83 -30.93 -14.11
N GLN A 72 -53.85 -31.09 -12.78
CA GLN A 72 -55.06 -31.48 -12.05
C GLN A 72 -56.13 -30.40 -12.05
N CYS A 73 -55.79 -29.14 -12.29
CA CYS A 73 -56.77 -28.05 -12.39
C CYS A 73 -57.75 -28.24 -13.56
N ALA A 74 -57.43 -29.09 -14.54
CA ALA A 74 -58.33 -29.45 -15.63
C ALA A 74 -59.63 -30.15 -15.16
N VAL A 75 -59.64 -30.74 -13.95
CA VAL A 75 -60.82 -31.43 -13.41
C VAL A 75 -61.78 -30.50 -12.67
N LEU A 76 -61.44 -29.21 -12.54
CA LEU A 76 -62.25 -28.24 -11.82
C LEU A 76 -63.49 -27.87 -12.66
N GLU A 77 -64.68 -28.15 -12.11
CA GLU A 77 -65.97 -27.82 -12.73
C GLU A 77 -66.64 -26.66 -11.97
N TYR A 78 -67.18 -25.67 -12.68
CA TYR A 78 -67.81 -24.50 -12.08
C TYR A 78 -69.28 -24.40 -12.48
N GLU A 79 -70.14 -24.01 -11.52
CA GLU A 79 -71.55 -23.75 -11.81
C GLU A 79 -71.74 -22.49 -12.66
N ASP A 80 -70.85 -21.50 -12.49
CA ASP A 80 -70.87 -20.28 -13.27
C ASP A 80 -70.21 -20.49 -14.64
N PRO A 81 -70.95 -20.38 -15.76
CA PRO A 81 -70.43 -20.62 -17.10
C PRO A 81 -69.43 -19.56 -17.57
N ARG A 82 -69.26 -18.46 -16.81
CA ARG A 82 -68.29 -17.40 -17.12
C ARG A 82 -66.87 -17.76 -16.72
N ILE A 83 -66.69 -18.79 -15.89
CA ILE A 83 -65.38 -19.24 -15.39
C ILE A 83 -64.78 -20.24 -16.38
N ASN A 84 -63.56 -19.94 -16.83
CA ASN A 84 -62.77 -20.77 -17.74
C ASN A 84 -61.41 -21.07 -17.11
N VAL A 85 -60.93 -22.30 -17.25
CA VAL A 85 -59.61 -22.71 -16.75
C VAL A 85 -58.69 -23.05 -17.90
N VAL A 86 -57.50 -22.45 -17.90
CA VAL A 86 -56.38 -22.77 -18.77
C VAL A 86 -55.33 -23.51 -17.94
N VAL A 87 -54.97 -24.70 -18.37
CA VAL A 87 -53.92 -25.50 -17.73
C VAL A 87 -52.63 -25.35 -18.50
N GLY A 88 -51.62 -24.81 -17.84
CA GLY A 88 -50.30 -24.58 -18.41
C GLY A 88 -49.54 -23.48 -17.67
N ASP A 89 -48.26 -23.35 -18.01
CA ASP A 89 -47.41 -22.28 -17.51
C ASP A 89 -47.87 -20.94 -18.11
N ALA A 90 -48.32 -20.00 -17.28
CA ALA A 90 -48.78 -18.67 -17.69
C ALA A 90 -47.69 -17.86 -18.41
N ASN A 91 -46.41 -18.19 -18.20
CA ASN A 91 -45.28 -17.54 -18.85
C ASN A 91 -44.88 -18.19 -20.19
N SER A 92 -45.63 -19.19 -20.65
CA SER A 92 -45.43 -19.83 -21.96
C SER A 92 -46.33 -19.25 -23.05
N ASP A 93 -45.82 -19.19 -24.28
CA ASP A 93 -46.57 -18.68 -25.43
C ASP A 93 -47.85 -19.50 -25.70
N SER A 94 -47.83 -20.80 -25.39
CA SER A 94 -49.01 -21.67 -25.59
C SER A 94 -50.15 -21.28 -24.65
N SER A 95 -49.85 -21.08 -23.36
CA SER A 95 -50.86 -20.69 -22.38
C SER A 95 -51.35 -19.26 -22.63
N GLU A 96 -50.45 -18.34 -22.97
CA GLU A 96 -50.81 -16.97 -23.33
C GLU A 96 -51.82 -16.95 -24.49
N ASN A 97 -51.57 -17.71 -25.56
CA ASN A 97 -52.48 -17.80 -26.70
C ASN A 97 -53.86 -18.38 -26.31
N HIS A 98 -53.90 -19.34 -25.38
CA HIS A 98 -55.16 -19.89 -24.88
C HIS A 98 -55.92 -18.88 -24.00
N ILE A 99 -55.23 -18.19 -23.09
CA ILE A 99 -55.79 -17.13 -22.24
C ILE A 99 -56.37 -16.01 -23.11
N LEU A 100 -55.59 -15.52 -24.08
CA LEU A 100 -56.02 -14.45 -24.97
C LEU A 100 -57.11 -14.87 -25.97
N GLY A 101 -57.20 -16.17 -26.27
CA GLY A 101 -58.31 -16.74 -27.03
C GLY A 101 -59.65 -16.67 -26.31
N LEU A 102 -59.65 -16.66 -24.97
CA LEU A 102 -60.85 -16.49 -24.14
C LEU A 102 -61.20 -15.02 -23.94
N SER A 103 -60.21 -14.16 -23.73
CA SER A 103 -60.38 -12.72 -23.67
C SER A 103 -59.11 -11.99 -24.15
N PRO A 104 -59.19 -11.13 -25.19
CA PRO A 104 -58.00 -10.46 -25.72
C PRO A 104 -57.46 -9.35 -24.79
N THR A 105 -58.27 -8.89 -23.84
CA THR A 105 -57.93 -7.83 -22.88
C THR A 105 -58.60 -8.08 -21.53
N PHE A 106 -58.03 -7.53 -20.46
CA PHE A 106 -58.52 -7.70 -19.08
C PHE A 106 -58.67 -6.35 -18.37
N ASP A 107 -59.62 -6.26 -17.45
CA ASP A 107 -59.77 -5.12 -16.55
C ASP A 107 -58.94 -5.33 -15.27
N ILE A 108 -58.85 -6.59 -14.82
CA ILE A 108 -58.12 -6.99 -13.62
C ILE A 108 -57.28 -8.22 -13.95
N ILE A 109 -56.00 -8.17 -13.60
CA ILE A 109 -55.10 -9.33 -13.63
C ILE A 109 -54.53 -9.51 -12.22
N ILE A 110 -54.65 -10.72 -11.68
CA ILE A 110 -54.11 -11.11 -10.37
C ILE A 110 -53.08 -12.22 -10.60
N ASP A 111 -51.85 -11.99 -10.17
CA ASP A 111 -50.77 -12.96 -10.18
C ASP A 111 -50.52 -13.47 -8.76
N ASP A 112 -51.02 -14.68 -8.50
CA ASP A 112 -50.83 -15.49 -7.30
C ASP A 112 -50.14 -16.82 -7.67
N GLY A 113 -49.27 -16.77 -8.70
CA GLY A 113 -48.67 -17.93 -9.33
C GLY A 113 -47.56 -18.60 -8.51
N SER A 114 -46.37 -18.72 -9.09
CA SER A 114 -45.25 -19.43 -8.45
C SER A 114 -44.58 -18.65 -7.32
N HIS A 115 -44.89 -17.36 -7.17
CA HIS A 115 -44.22 -16.42 -6.25
C HIS A 115 -42.71 -16.21 -6.51
N THR A 116 -42.14 -16.82 -7.55
CA THR A 116 -40.74 -16.58 -7.93
C THR A 116 -40.62 -15.22 -8.61
N SER A 117 -39.53 -14.50 -8.32
CA SER A 117 -39.37 -13.13 -8.81
C SER A 117 -39.37 -13.02 -10.34
N GLY A 118 -38.72 -13.97 -11.02
CA GLY A 118 -38.65 -14.03 -12.46
C GLY A 118 -39.98 -14.34 -13.12
N ASP A 119 -40.81 -15.21 -12.53
CA ASP A 119 -42.12 -15.53 -13.10
C ASP A 119 -43.10 -14.37 -12.99
N ILE A 120 -43.09 -13.66 -11.86
CA ILE A 120 -43.90 -12.44 -11.66
C ILE A 120 -43.50 -11.36 -12.67
N ALA A 121 -42.18 -11.13 -12.85
CA ALA A 121 -41.69 -10.15 -13.80
C ALA A 121 -42.05 -10.51 -15.26
N LYS A 122 -42.00 -11.81 -15.62
CA LYS A 122 -42.45 -12.31 -16.93
C LYS A 122 -43.95 -12.14 -17.13
N ALA A 123 -44.76 -12.50 -16.13
CA ALA A 123 -46.21 -12.34 -16.19
C ALA A 123 -46.59 -10.88 -16.37
N PHE A 124 -45.96 -9.96 -15.63
CA PHE A 124 -46.15 -8.53 -15.81
C PHE A 124 -45.78 -8.08 -17.24
N SER A 125 -44.58 -8.44 -17.71
CA SER A 125 -44.08 -8.09 -19.05
C SER A 125 -45.01 -8.56 -20.17
N ARG A 126 -45.60 -9.75 -20.04
CA ARG A 126 -46.54 -10.32 -21.02
C ARG A 126 -47.92 -9.66 -20.95
N TYR A 127 -48.50 -9.60 -19.75
CA TYR A 127 -49.94 -9.33 -19.61
C TYR A 127 -50.29 -7.88 -19.31
N PHE A 128 -49.37 -7.03 -18.84
CA PHE A 128 -49.69 -5.63 -18.54
C PHE A 128 -50.17 -4.85 -19.77
N CYS A 129 -49.60 -5.11 -20.96
CA CYS A 129 -50.05 -4.51 -22.21
C CYS A 129 -51.49 -4.92 -22.60
N LYS A 130 -52.02 -6.01 -22.02
CA LYS A 130 -53.38 -6.53 -22.26
C LYS A 130 -54.42 -5.97 -21.30
N ILE A 131 -53.99 -5.17 -20.32
CA ILE A 131 -54.90 -4.49 -19.40
C ILE A 131 -55.55 -3.30 -20.12
N LYS A 132 -56.85 -3.11 -19.91
CA LYS A 132 -57.62 -1.99 -20.45
C LYS A 132 -57.30 -0.69 -19.74
N GLU A 133 -57.67 0.42 -20.36
CA GLU A 133 -57.56 1.73 -19.73
C GLU A 133 -58.31 1.78 -18.39
N GLY A 134 -57.61 2.23 -17.35
CA GLY A 134 -58.15 2.29 -15.99
C GLY A 134 -58.18 0.95 -15.26
N GLY A 135 -57.61 -0.12 -15.83
CA GLY A 135 -57.49 -1.44 -15.19
C GLY A 135 -56.27 -1.59 -14.28
N VAL A 136 -56.12 -2.78 -13.68
CA VAL A 136 -55.08 -3.07 -12.67
C VAL A 136 -54.40 -4.43 -12.85
N PHE A 137 -53.09 -4.46 -12.58
CA PHE A 137 -52.31 -5.68 -12.35
C PHE A 137 -52.00 -5.80 -10.86
N VAL A 138 -52.19 -6.97 -10.28
CA VAL A 138 -51.93 -7.24 -8.87
C VAL A 138 -50.95 -8.41 -8.77
N ALA A 139 -49.87 -8.25 -8.00
CA ALA A 139 -48.93 -9.33 -7.68
C ALA A 139 -48.97 -9.62 -6.19
N GLU A 140 -49.26 -10.87 -5.84
CA GLU A 140 -49.39 -11.34 -4.45
C GLU A 140 -48.10 -11.95 -3.91
N ASP A 141 -48.06 -12.11 -2.58
CA ASP A 141 -47.03 -12.82 -1.84
C ASP A 141 -45.58 -12.41 -2.13
N LEU A 142 -45.38 -11.12 -2.36
CA LEU A 142 -44.08 -10.52 -2.61
C LEU A 142 -43.11 -10.61 -1.43
N HIS A 143 -43.56 -11.03 -0.24
CA HIS A 143 -42.65 -11.33 0.86
C HIS A 143 -41.69 -12.49 0.52
N CYS A 144 -42.06 -13.38 -0.41
CA CYS A 144 -41.16 -14.39 -0.96
C CYS A 144 -39.90 -13.79 -1.60
N SER A 145 -39.98 -12.55 -2.09
CA SER A 145 -38.84 -11.81 -2.67
C SER A 145 -37.68 -11.55 -1.69
N TYR A 146 -37.87 -11.80 -0.40
CA TYR A 146 -36.80 -11.68 0.59
C TYR A 146 -36.04 -13.00 0.82
N TRP A 147 -36.51 -14.10 0.22
CA TRP A 147 -35.98 -15.45 0.42
C TRP A 147 -35.27 -15.94 -0.84
N GLN A 148 -34.10 -16.54 -0.68
CA GLN A 148 -33.25 -16.96 -1.79
C GLN A 148 -33.92 -18.04 -2.65
N GLU A 149 -34.69 -18.93 -2.02
CA GLU A 149 -35.41 -20.04 -2.66
C GLU A 149 -36.43 -19.57 -3.70
N TRP A 150 -36.86 -18.31 -3.63
CA TRP A 150 -37.85 -17.68 -4.52
C TRP A 150 -37.23 -16.56 -5.36
N GLU A 151 -35.93 -16.67 -5.64
CA GLU A 151 -35.15 -15.68 -6.42
C GLU A 151 -35.11 -14.31 -5.73
N GLY A 152 -34.95 -14.33 -4.41
CA GLY A 152 -35.02 -13.15 -3.56
C GLY A 152 -33.78 -12.89 -2.70
N GLY A 153 -33.91 -11.87 -1.85
CA GLY A 153 -32.89 -11.41 -0.90
C GLY A 153 -33.03 -9.91 -0.69
N ILE A 154 -32.77 -9.42 0.53
CA ILE A 154 -33.04 -8.02 0.91
C ILE A 154 -32.36 -6.98 -0.01
N TYR A 155 -31.18 -7.32 -0.54
CA TYR A 155 -30.43 -6.51 -1.51
C TYR A 155 -30.24 -7.21 -2.86
N TYR A 156 -30.99 -8.29 -3.13
CA TYR A 156 -30.88 -8.98 -4.41
C TYR A 156 -31.46 -8.09 -5.52
N PRO A 157 -30.66 -7.72 -6.53
CA PRO A 157 -31.02 -6.68 -7.49
C PRO A 157 -32.20 -7.05 -8.39
N TYR A 158 -32.47 -8.35 -8.57
CA TYR A 158 -33.47 -8.84 -9.53
C TYR A 158 -34.73 -9.44 -8.87
N SER A 159 -34.96 -9.19 -7.58
CA SER A 159 -36.20 -9.60 -6.92
C SER A 159 -37.44 -8.88 -7.47
N SER A 160 -38.65 -9.45 -7.33
CA SER A 160 -39.87 -8.79 -7.81
C SER A 160 -40.17 -7.49 -7.03
N ILE A 161 -39.80 -7.39 -5.74
CA ILE A 161 -39.82 -6.12 -5.01
C ILE A 161 -38.89 -5.08 -5.66
N ALA A 162 -37.68 -5.47 -6.06
CA ALA A 162 -36.78 -4.57 -6.77
C ALA A 162 -37.36 -4.15 -8.14
N PHE A 163 -37.98 -5.10 -8.86
CA PHE A 163 -38.66 -4.84 -10.12
C PHE A 163 -39.75 -3.76 -9.98
N PHE A 164 -40.69 -3.93 -9.04
CA PHE A 164 -41.76 -2.97 -8.81
C PHE A 164 -41.26 -1.62 -8.27
N LYS A 165 -40.16 -1.59 -7.50
CA LYS A 165 -39.50 -0.32 -7.13
C LYS A 165 -39.01 0.45 -8.35
N ARG A 166 -38.44 -0.24 -9.36
CA ARG A 166 -38.05 0.41 -10.62
C ARG A 166 -39.26 0.91 -11.41
N LEU A 167 -40.39 0.23 -11.34
CA LEU A 167 -41.63 0.74 -11.93
C LEU A 167 -42.12 2.02 -11.22
N ALA A 168 -41.94 2.13 -9.90
CA ALA A 168 -42.24 3.37 -9.17
C ALA A 168 -41.33 4.54 -9.60
N ASP A 169 -40.05 4.26 -9.91
CA ASP A 169 -39.14 5.26 -10.50
C ASP A 169 -39.61 5.69 -11.91
N ILE A 170 -40.14 4.75 -12.70
CA ILE A 170 -40.68 4.97 -14.05
C ILE A 170 -41.91 5.89 -14.06
N VAL A 171 -42.77 5.81 -13.03
CA VAL A 171 -43.91 6.74 -12.87
C VAL A 171 -43.43 8.20 -12.82
N ASN A 172 -42.21 8.43 -12.31
CA ASN A 172 -41.63 9.76 -12.12
C ASN A 172 -40.69 10.19 -13.27
N TYR A 173 -40.80 9.56 -14.44
CA TYR A 173 -39.94 9.80 -15.60
C TYR A 173 -39.74 11.29 -15.97
N GLU A 174 -40.81 12.09 -15.89
CA GLU A 174 -40.77 13.54 -16.22
C GLU A 174 -39.79 14.34 -15.34
N HIS A 175 -39.30 13.75 -14.24
CA HIS A 175 -38.43 14.40 -13.27
C HIS A 175 -36.96 14.00 -13.38
N TRP A 176 -36.59 13.06 -14.26
CA TRP A 176 -35.24 12.50 -14.27
C TRP A 176 -34.15 13.49 -14.71
N GLY A 177 -34.48 14.48 -15.54
CA GLY A 177 -33.52 15.51 -15.96
C GLY A 177 -32.31 14.98 -16.74
N VAL A 178 -32.37 13.74 -17.23
CA VAL A 178 -31.36 13.09 -18.08
C VAL A 178 -32.00 12.51 -19.34
N ASP A 179 -31.19 12.33 -20.37
CA ASP A 179 -31.59 11.73 -21.65
C ASP A 179 -31.51 10.20 -21.57
N LYS A 180 -32.45 9.60 -20.84
CA LYS A 180 -32.60 8.15 -20.66
C LYS A 180 -34.05 7.74 -20.96
N SER A 181 -34.26 6.54 -21.50
CA SER A 181 -35.58 5.93 -21.72
C SER A 181 -35.97 5.05 -20.52
N ARG A 182 -37.27 4.72 -20.36
CA ARG A 182 -37.77 3.98 -19.19
C ARG A 182 -37.24 2.55 -19.15
N ASP A 183 -37.14 1.91 -20.31
CA ASP A 183 -36.64 0.54 -20.51
C ASP A 183 -35.19 0.38 -20.01
N GLN A 184 -34.38 1.44 -20.06
CA GLN A 184 -33.00 1.40 -19.58
C GLN A 184 -32.90 1.07 -18.08
N LEU A 185 -33.88 1.47 -17.26
CA LEU A 185 -33.92 1.09 -15.84
C LEU A 185 -34.25 -0.39 -15.61
N LEU A 186 -34.86 -1.05 -16.61
CA LEU A 186 -35.25 -2.46 -16.56
C LEU A 186 -34.31 -3.36 -17.37
N LYS A 187 -33.20 -2.80 -17.86
CA LYS A 187 -32.23 -3.54 -18.69
C LYS A 187 -31.59 -4.72 -17.94
N GLY A 188 -31.33 -4.57 -16.65
CA GLY A 188 -30.85 -5.65 -15.78
C GLY A 188 -31.82 -6.83 -15.73
N PHE A 189 -33.10 -6.57 -15.46
CA PHE A 189 -34.17 -7.56 -15.49
C PHE A 189 -34.37 -8.20 -16.87
N SER A 190 -34.21 -7.41 -17.94
CA SER A 190 -34.29 -7.90 -19.31
C SER A 190 -33.18 -8.90 -19.61
N ALA A 191 -31.97 -8.66 -19.10
CA ALA A 191 -30.83 -9.56 -19.25
C ALA A 191 -30.95 -10.82 -18.38
N GLU A 192 -31.43 -10.68 -17.14
CA GLU A 192 -31.55 -11.79 -16.19
C GLU A 192 -32.68 -12.77 -16.56
N TYR A 193 -33.87 -12.24 -16.89
CA TYR A 193 -35.08 -13.04 -17.11
C TYR A 193 -35.52 -13.15 -18.57
N GLY A 194 -34.79 -12.52 -19.49
CA GLY A 194 -35.12 -12.56 -20.93
C GLY A 194 -36.39 -11.77 -21.27
N LEU A 195 -36.60 -10.62 -20.63
CA LEU A 195 -37.80 -9.80 -20.77
C LEU A 195 -37.66 -8.76 -21.88
N ALA A 196 -38.79 -8.32 -22.41
CA ALA A 196 -38.88 -7.19 -23.31
C ALA A 196 -39.95 -6.21 -22.82
N PHE A 197 -39.62 -4.93 -22.80
CA PHE A 197 -40.54 -3.86 -22.45
C PHE A 197 -40.62 -2.85 -23.59
N SER A 198 -41.83 -2.42 -23.90
CA SER A 198 -42.07 -1.30 -24.80
C SER A 198 -42.06 0.00 -24.01
N GLU A 199 -41.46 1.06 -24.57
CA GLU A 199 -41.54 2.40 -23.99
C GLU A 199 -43.01 2.88 -23.85
N ASP A 200 -43.85 2.50 -24.82
CA ASP A 200 -45.27 2.88 -24.80
C ASP A 200 -46.01 2.19 -23.64
N ASP A 201 -45.73 0.90 -23.39
CA ASP A 201 -46.35 0.14 -22.30
C ASP A 201 -45.90 0.69 -20.93
N LEU A 202 -44.61 1.02 -20.79
CA LEU A 202 -44.08 1.59 -19.56
C LEU A 202 -44.62 3.00 -19.28
N ALA A 203 -44.93 3.78 -20.32
CA ALA A 203 -45.55 5.11 -20.18
C ALA A 203 -47.01 5.05 -19.70
N GLU A 204 -47.67 3.89 -19.82
CA GLU A 204 -49.04 3.67 -19.35
C GLU A 204 -49.12 3.26 -17.86
N ILE A 205 -47.98 3.07 -17.19
CA ILE A 205 -47.94 2.82 -15.74
C ILE A 205 -48.30 4.11 -15.01
N HIS A 206 -49.49 4.14 -14.39
CA HIS A 206 -50.01 5.31 -13.68
C HIS A 206 -49.51 5.40 -12.25
N SER A 207 -49.58 4.29 -11.53
CA SER A 207 -49.16 4.20 -10.14
C SER A 207 -48.75 2.78 -9.79
N VAL A 208 -47.83 2.69 -8.83
CA VAL A 208 -47.37 1.44 -8.22
C VAL A 208 -47.61 1.57 -6.72
N GLU A 209 -48.55 0.80 -6.20
CA GLU A 209 -48.97 0.84 -4.81
C GLU A 209 -48.55 -0.44 -4.10
N PHE A 210 -47.87 -0.31 -2.96
CA PHE A 210 -47.52 -1.43 -2.10
C PHE A 210 -48.37 -1.41 -0.83
N PHE A 211 -48.94 -2.55 -0.49
CA PHE A 211 -49.46 -2.80 0.85
C PHE A 211 -49.01 -4.18 1.30
N ASN A 212 -48.22 -4.21 2.39
CA ASN A 212 -47.58 -5.42 2.87
C ASN A 212 -46.92 -6.20 1.71
N SER A 213 -47.21 -7.49 1.54
CA SER A 213 -46.67 -8.35 0.49
C SER A 213 -47.43 -8.32 -0.84
N VAL A 214 -48.14 -7.24 -1.16
CA VAL A 214 -48.85 -7.09 -2.44
C VAL A 214 -48.43 -5.80 -3.14
N CYS A 215 -48.31 -5.87 -4.47
CA CYS A 215 -48.13 -4.71 -5.33
C CYS A 215 -49.29 -4.59 -6.31
N VAL A 216 -49.81 -3.37 -6.47
CA VAL A 216 -50.87 -3.04 -7.43
C VAL A 216 -50.34 -2.00 -8.40
N VAL A 217 -50.41 -2.32 -9.69
CA VAL A 217 -50.01 -1.43 -10.78
C VAL A 217 -51.25 -0.99 -11.54
N HIS A 218 -51.54 0.30 -11.51
CA HIS A 218 -52.66 0.89 -12.23
C HIS A 218 -52.24 1.34 -13.62
N LYS A 219 -53.12 1.12 -14.60
CA LYS A 219 -52.91 1.52 -15.99
C LYS A 219 -53.68 2.77 -16.35
N ARG A 220 -53.02 3.70 -17.05
CA ARG A 220 -53.63 4.91 -17.60
C ARG A 220 -53.00 5.31 -18.93
N GLN A 221 -53.79 5.90 -19.82
CA GLN A 221 -53.35 6.28 -21.15
C GLN A 221 -52.19 7.29 -21.05
N SER A 222 -51.09 7.01 -21.74
CA SER A 222 -49.86 7.82 -21.69
C SER A 222 -50.09 9.32 -21.91
N SER A 223 -50.98 9.70 -22.84
CA SER A 223 -51.35 11.10 -23.10
C SER A 223 -52.00 11.85 -21.93
N GLN A 224 -52.59 11.11 -20.98
CA GLN A 224 -53.21 11.64 -19.76
C GLN A 224 -52.37 11.33 -18.52
N ASN A 225 -51.29 10.58 -18.66
CA ASN A 225 -50.42 10.12 -17.60
C ASN A 225 -49.16 11.00 -17.51
N VAL A 226 -49.40 12.31 -17.36
CA VAL A 226 -48.40 13.38 -17.26
C VAL A 226 -48.73 14.27 -16.08
N LEU A 227 -47.75 14.94 -15.48
CA LEU A 227 -47.97 15.84 -14.34
C LEU A 227 -48.91 17.01 -14.70
N GLY A 228 -48.88 17.42 -15.98
CA GLY A 228 -49.74 18.47 -16.52
C GLY A 228 -49.31 19.88 -16.12
N LYS A 229 -50.21 20.85 -16.33
CA LYS A 229 -49.99 22.27 -16.00
C LYS A 229 -50.27 22.53 -14.52
N ARG A 230 -49.51 23.44 -13.91
CA ARG A 230 -49.73 23.87 -12.53
C ARG A 230 -51.08 24.58 -12.41
N HIS A 231 -51.93 24.13 -11.49
CA HIS A 231 -53.14 24.84 -11.13
C HIS A 231 -52.88 25.72 -9.89
N ILE A 232 -52.85 27.04 -10.10
CA ILE A 232 -52.49 28.02 -9.07
C ILE A 232 -53.71 28.87 -8.74
N ALA A 233 -54.03 28.98 -7.45
CA ALA A 233 -55.20 29.70 -6.95
C ALA A 233 -54.79 30.64 -5.81
N GLY A 234 -55.46 31.78 -5.71
CA GLY A 234 -55.09 32.89 -4.81
C GLY A 234 -54.66 34.13 -5.61
N ALA A 235 -54.59 35.28 -4.95
CA ALA A 235 -54.25 36.56 -5.58
C ALA A 235 -53.11 37.32 -4.88
N ASP A 236 -52.54 36.75 -3.81
CA ASP A 236 -51.61 37.43 -2.92
C ASP A 236 -50.33 36.59 -2.72
N GLU A 237 -49.17 37.17 -3.05
CA GLU A 237 -47.84 36.52 -2.96
C GLU A 237 -46.85 37.33 -2.11
N LYS A 238 -47.31 37.86 -0.97
CA LYS A 238 -46.51 38.74 -0.09
C LYS A 238 -45.17 38.18 0.40
N VAL A 239 -45.01 36.85 0.45
CA VAL A 239 -43.83 36.20 1.04
C VAL A 239 -42.85 35.74 -0.03
N VAL A 240 -43.34 35.04 -1.06
CA VAL A 240 -42.52 34.54 -2.18
C VAL A 240 -43.23 34.84 -3.50
N PRO A 241 -42.86 35.92 -4.20
CA PRO A 241 -43.50 36.30 -5.46
C PRO A 241 -43.10 35.36 -6.61
N GLY A 242 -43.95 35.29 -7.64
CA GLY A 242 -43.64 34.64 -8.92
C GLY A 242 -44.34 33.31 -9.17
N HIS A 243 -45.10 32.75 -8.23
CA HIS A 243 -45.85 31.52 -8.45
C HIS A 243 -47.06 31.74 -9.36
N LEU A 244 -47.77 32.86 -9.25
CA LEU A 244 -48.89 33.23 -10.14
C LEU A 244 -48.50 33.20 -11.63
N GLY A 245 -47.21 33.46 -11.93
CA GLY A 245 -46.67 33.39 -13.30
C GLY A 245 -46.52 31.96 -13.85
N LEU A 246 -46.49 30.93 -12.99
CA LEU A 246 -46.24 29.54 -13.37
C LEU A 246 -47.51 28.78 -13.81
N MET A 247 -48.69 29.42 -13.77
CA MET A 247 -50.01 28.79 -14.01
C MET A 247 -50.15 28.17 -15.42
N SER A 248 -49.38 28.65 -16.40
CA SER A 248 -49.41 28.13 -17.78
C SER A 248 -48.16 27.36 -18.19
N GLU A 249 -47.15 27.25 -17.33
CA GLU A 249 -45.87 26.60 -17.66
C GLU A 249 -45.91 25.10 -17.41
N LEU A 250 -45.36 24.33 -18.34
CA LEU A 250 -45.02 22.92 -18.13
C LEU A 250 -43.77 22.86 -17.25
N SER A 251 -43.81 22.08 -16.18
CA SER A 251 -42.68 21.96 -15.26
C SER A 251 -41.55 21.18 -15.93
N ALA A 252 -40.45 21.83 -16.30
CA ALA A 252 -39.25 21.15 -16.78
C ALA A 252 -38.32 20.77 -15.61
N PRO A 253 -37.78 19.53 -15.55
CA PRO A 253 -36.84 19.15 -14.51
C PRO A 253 -35.49 19.86 -14.69
N PRO A 254 -34.76 20.16 -13.59
CA PRO A 254 -33.36 20.58 -13.68
C PRO A 254 -32.49 19.52 -14.35
N SER A 255 -31.53 19.94 -15.17
CA SER A 255 -30.57 19.02 -15.79
C SER A 255 -29.77 18.26 -14.73
N GLN A 256 -29.77 16.93 -14.83
CA GLN A 256 -29.00 16.01 -13.98
C GLN A 256 -27.77 15.43 -14.69
N ARG A 257 -27.36 16.00 -15.84
CA ARG A 257 -26.20 15.54 -16.63
C ARG A 257 -24.84 15.60 -15.91
N GLN A 258 -24.75 16.21 -14.72
CA GLN A 258 -23.55 16.24 -13.89
C GLN A 258 -23.71 15.41 -12.59
N ASN A 259 -24.88 14.83 -12.35
CA ASN A 259 -25.13 13.99 -11.20
C ASN A 259 -24.64 12.57 -11.48
N THR A 260 -23.60 12.15 -10.77
CA THR A 260 -22.94 10.86 -10.97
C THR A 260 -23.90 9.68 -10.77
N TRP A 261 -24.84 9.77 -9.83
CA TRP A 261 -25.86 8.75 -9.57
C TRP A 261 -26.84 8.61 -10.75
N SER A 262 -27.26 9.73 -11.33
CA SER A 262 -28.15 9.74 -12.49
C SER A 262 -27.46 9.24 -13.78
N LEU A 263 -26.13 9.28 -13.83
CA LEU A 263 -25.32 8.84 -14.97
C LEU A 263 -24.90 7.36 -14.91
N MET A 264 -25.11 6.66 -13.79
CA MET A 264 -24.78 5.24 -13.68
C MET A 264 -25.46 4.42 -14.78
N SER A 265 -24.76 3.42 -15.31
CA SER A 265 -25.27 2.53 -16.37
C SER A 265 -26.14 1.39 -15.84
N ARG A 266 -26.06 1.13 -14.53
CA ARG A 266 -26.76 0.07 -13.78
C ARG A 266 -27.12 0.57 -12.39
N ALA A 267 -28.04 -0.12 -11.73
CA ALA A 267 -28.33 0.15 -10.34
C ALA A 267 -27.13 -0.21 -9.43
N PRO A 268 -26.92 0.48 -8.29
CA PRO A 268 -25.82 0.18 -7.37
C PRO A 268 -25.76 -1.28 -6.92
N GLU A 269 -26.91 -1.91 -6.68
CA GLU A 269 -26.99 -3.32 -6.28
C GLU A 269 -26.52 -4.28 -7.39
N GLU A 270 -26.78 -3.93 -8.65
CA GLU A 270 -26.28 -4.68 -9.81
C GLU A 270 -24.77 -4.51 -9.98
N GLU A 271 -24.26 -3.29 -9.81
CA GLU A 271 -22.82 -2.98 -9.90
C GLU A 271 -22.03 -3.75 -8.84
N TRP A 272 -22.55 -3.80 -7.61
CA TRP A 272 -21.97 -4.57 -6.51
C TRP A 272 -21.88 -6.06 -6.82
N ALA A 273 -22.94 -6.64 -7.39
CA ALA A 273 -22.97 -8.06 -7.75
C ALA A 273 -21.89 -8.40 -8.79
N VAL A 274 -21.68 -7.51 -9.78
CA VAL A 274 -20.63 -7.66 -10.80
C VAL A 274 -19.24 -7.60 -10.18
N ILE A 275 -18.97 -6.58 -9.36
CA ILE A 275 -17.67 -6.41 -8.71
C ILE A 275 -17.35 -7.58 -7.80
N SER A 276 -18.33 -8.05 -7.01
CA SER A 276 -18.19 -9.20 -6.13
C SER A 276 -17.85 -10.49 -6.91
N SER A 277 -18.50 -10.72 -8.05
CA SER A 277 -18.20 -11.86 -8.92
C SER A 277 -16.78 -11.78 -9.50
N GLN A 278 -16.34 -10.60 -9.95
CA GLN A 278 -14.99 -10.39 -10.45
C GLN A 278 -13.93 -10.61 -9.37
N LEU A 279 -14.17 -10.14 -8.15
CA LEU A 279 -13.30 -10.35 -7.00
C LEU A 279 -13.19 -11.84 -6.65
N ALA A 280 -14.31 -12.56 -6.63
CA ALA A 280 -14.31 -14.01 -6.39
C ALA A 280 -13.50 -14.76 -7.46
N GLY A 281 -13.66 -14.39 -8.74
CA GLY A 281 -12.87 -14.94 -9.84
C GLY A 281 -11.37 -14.68 -9.68
N ARG A 282 -11.00 -13.45 -9.30
CA ARG A 282 -9.60 -13.08 -9.04
C ARG A 282 -9.03 -13.84 -7.84
N ASN A 283 -9.81 -14.05 -6.78
CA ASN A 283 -9.39 -14.82 -5.61
C ASN A 283 -9.13 -16.30 -5.93
N ILE A 284 -9.91 -16.90 -6.82
CA ILE A 284 -9.66 -18.27 -7.31
C ILE A 284 -8.32 -18.32 -8.07
N GLU A 285 -8.04 -17.32 -8.91
CA GLU A 285 -6.77 -17.22 -9.65
C GLU A 285 -5.57 -17.03 -8.71
N VAL A 286 -5.70 -16.15 -7.71
CA VAL A 286 -4.68 -15.94 -6.67
C VAL A 286 -4.43 -17.25 -5.92
N ASN A 287 -5.46 -17.94 -5.46
CA ASN A 287 -5.30 -19.22 -4.75
C ASN A 287 -4.57 -20.26 -5.60
N LYS A 288 -4.92 -20.36 -6.89
CA LYS A 288 -4.24 -21.27 -7.83
C LYS A 288 -2.76 -20.92 -8.02
N LEU A 289 -2.44 -19.63 -8.10
CA LEU A 289 -1.06 -19.16 -8.17
C LEU A 289 -0.30 -19.42 -6.87
N THR A 290 -0.95 -19.24 -5.71
CA THR A 290 -0.38 -19.55 -4.40
C THR A 290 -0.07 -21.04 -4.25
N GLU A 291 -0.97 -21.92 -4.69
CA GLU A 291 -0.71 -23.37 -4.74
C GLU A 291 0.48 -23.70 -5.66
N THR A 292 0.54 -23.08 -6.84
CA THR A 292 1.67 -23.25 -7.78
C THR A 292 3.00 -22.79 -7.16
N VAL A 293 3.00 -21.67 -6.44
CA VAL A 293 4.19 -21.18 -5.73
C VAL A 293 4.61 -22.15 -4.63
N ALA A 294 3.66 -22.70 -3.86
CA ALA A 294 3.95 -23.69 -2.83
C ALA A 294 4.55 -24.99 -3.42
N GLU A 295 4.02 -25.47 -4.55
CA GLU A 295 4.57 -26.63 -5.28
C GLU A 295 6.01 -26.37 -5.76
N LEU A 296 6.26 -25.18 -6.34
CA LEU A 296 7.59 -24.79 -6.81
C LEU A 296 8.58 -24.66 -5.65
N GLN A 297 8.16 -24.11 -4.51
CA GLN A 297 8.98 -24.02 -3.30
C GLN A 297 9.33 -25.42 -2.75
N ALA A 298 8.37 -26.34 -2.72
CA ALA A 298 8.60 -27.72 -2.32
C ALA A 298 9.60 -28.43 -3.27
N SER A 299 9.45 -28.24 -4.59
CA SER A 299 10.38 -28.77 -5.59
C SER A 299 11.78 -28.17 -5.43
N PHE A 300 11.87 -26.87 -5.15
CA PHE A 300 13.14 -26.19 -4.92
C PHE A 300 13.85 -26.74 -3.68
N ALA A 301 13.14 -26.92 -2.57
CA ALA A 301 13.69 -27.51 -1.34
C ALA A 301 14.20 -28.94 -1.56
N GLN A 302 13.50 -29.76 -2.35
CA GLN A 302 13.97 -31.10 -2.73
C GLN A 302 15.24 -31.06 -3.58
N LEU A 303 15.29 -30.18 -4.58
CA LEU A 303 16.48 -29.99 -5.42
C LEU A 303 17.67 -29.50 -4.61
N GLN A 304 17.45 -28.58 -3.67
CA GLN A 304 18.48 -28.08 -2.76
C GLN A 304 19.03 -29.20 -1.88
N THR A 305 18.15 -30.00 -1.27
CA THR A 305 18.56 -31.17 -0.46
C THR A 305 19.35 -32.18 -1.30
N HIS A 306 18.96 -32.38 -2.56
CA HIS A 306 19.70 -33.26 -3.48
C HIS A 306 21.08 -32.69 -3.85
N ALA A 307 21.17 -31.38 -4.09
CA ALA A 307 22.43 -30.69 -4.36
C ALA A 307 23.38 -30.75 -3.16
N ASP A 308 22.86 -30.59 -1.95
CA ASP A 308 23.63 -30.71 -0.71
C ASP A 308 24.16 -32.13 -0.51
N LYS A 309 23.31 -33.14 -0.74
CA LYS A 309 23.72 -34.55 -0.70
C LYS A 309 24.80 -34.88 -1.74
N LEU A 310 24.65 -34.42 -2.98
CA LEU A 310 25.68 -34.59 -4.02
C LEU A 310 26.98 -33.88 -3.66
N THR A 311 26.90 -32.72 -3.01
CA THR A 311 28.08 -31.98 -2.53
C THR A 311 28.80 -32.76 -1.45
N ASP A 312 28.04 -33.38 -0.54
CA ASP A 312 28.58 -34.22 0.53
C ASP A 312 29.20 -35.52 -0.03
N ASP A 313 28.53 -36.18 -0.99
CA ASP A 313 29.07 -37.34 -1.71
C ASP A 313 30.37 -36.99 -2.46
N ILE A 314 30.44 -35.82 -3.11
CA ILE A 314 31.66 -35.30 -3.75
C ILE A 314 32.75 -35.06 -2.71
N SER A 315 32.40 -34.53 -1.53
CA SER A 315 33.34 -34.31 -0.42
C SER A 315 33.91 -35.62 0.10
N GLN A 316 33.04 -36.62 0.33
CA GLN A 316 33.43 -37.96 0.75
C GLN A 316 34.29 -38.67 -0.30
N LEU A 317 33.94 -38.58 -1.59
CA LEU A 317 34.76 -39.07 -2.69
C LEU A 317 36.12 -38.38 -2.73
N ARG A 318 36.17 -37.05 -2.55
CA ARG A 318 37.42 -36.29 -2.53
C ARG A 318 38.32 -36.66 -1.34
N ASN A 319 37.73 -37.09 -0.24
CA ASN A 319 38.42 -37.50 0.98
C ASN A 319 38.77 -38.99 1.02
N SER A 320 38.24 -39.81 0.10
CA SER A 320 38.53 -41.24 0.01
C SER A 320 39.99 -41.55 -0.35
N THR A 321 40.48 -42.68 0.16
CA THR A 321 41.85 -43.20 -0.07
C THR A 321 42.12 -43.47 -1.55
N SER A 322 41.12 -43.92 -2.30
CA SER A 322 41.21 -44.14 -3.76
C SER A 322 41.40 -42.83 -4.55
N TRP A 323 40.77 -41.73 -4.10
CA TRP A 323 40.94 -40.41 -4.68
C TRP A 323 42.34 -39.85 -4.41
N ARG A 324 42.90 -40.08 -3.21
CA ARG A 324 44.26 -39.66 -2.88
C ARG A 324 45.33 -40.45 -3.65
N LEU A 325 45.13 -41.76 -3.83
CA LEU A 325 46.04 -42.65 -4.59
C LEU A 325 46.07 -42.37 -6.10
N THR A 326 44.95 -41.95 -6.69
CA THR A 326 44.87 -41.64 -8.14
C THR A 326 45.23 -40.19 -8.49
N PHE A 327 45.62 -39.37 -7.51
CA PHE A 327 45.97 -37.96 -7.70
C PHE A 327 47.08 -37.72 -8.74
N PRO A 328 48.19 -38.50 -8.81
CA PRO A 328 49.25 -38.27 -9.80
C PRO A 328 48.77 -38.46 -11.25
N ILE A 329 47.94 -39.48 -11.49
CA ILE A 329 47.39 -39.82 -12.81
C ILE A 329 46.39 -38.75 -13.26
N ARG A 330 45.59 -38.22 -12.33
CA ARG A 330 44.57 -37.19 -12.62
C ARG A 330 45.17 -35.79 -12.74
N PHE A 331 46.28 -35.53 -12.05
CA PHE A 331 47.11 -34.35 -12.28
C PHE A 331 47.72 -34.39 -13.68
N ALA A 332 48.33 -35.50 -14.10
CA ALA A 332 48.88 -35.67 -15.45
C ALA A 332 47.79 -35.51 -16.55
N SER A 333 46.63 -36.13 -16.38
CA SER A 333 45.46 -35.99 -17.28
C SER A 333 44.93 -34.54 -17.36
N ARG A 334 44.85 -33.83 -16.23
CA ARG A 334 44.44 -32.41 -16.19
C ARG A 334 45.48 -31.48 -16.82
N GLN A 335 46.78 -31.76 -16.67
CA GLN A 335 47.84 -30.99 -17.34
C GLN A 335 47.82 -31.20 -18.85
N ILE A 336 47.58 -32.42 -19.33
CA ILE A 336 47.43 -32.72 -20.76
C ILE A 336 46.20 -32.01 -21.35
N LYS A 337 45.04 -32.06 -20.68
CA LYS A 337 43.82 -31.33 -21.13
C LYS A 337 43.99 -29.81 -21.08
N ARG A 338 44.73 -29.26 -20.11
CA ARG A 338 45.10 -27.83 -20.06
C ARG A 338 46.04 -27.42 -21.19
N CYS A 339 47.06 -28.24 -21.51
CA CYS A 339 47.97 -27.98 -22.62
C CYS A 339 47.24 -28.00 -23.98
N VAL A 340 46.28 -28.90 -24.17
CA VAL A 340 45.46 -28.97 -25.41
C VAL A 340 44.50 -27.76 -25.53
N LEU A 341 43.93 -27.28 -24.43
CA LEU A 341 43.08 -26.07 -24.41
C LEU A 341 43.90 -24.77 -24.57
N LEU A 342 45.11 -24.73 -24.02
CA LEU A 342 46.06 -23.61 -24.20
C LEU A 342 46.60 -23.55 -25.64
N MET A 343 46.91 -24.70 -26.27
CA MET A 343 47.29 -24.76 -27.68
C MET A 343 46.15 -24.34 -28.63
N ARG A 344 44.88 -24.62 -28.28
CA ARG A 344 43.71 -24.18 -29.07
C ARG A 344 43.38 -22.69 -28.93
N ARG A 345 43.90 -22.00 -27.92
CA ARG A 345 43.71 -20.54 -27.70
C ARG A 345 44.93 -19.70 -28.10
N ALA A 346 46.04 -20.34 -28.49
CA ALA A 346 47.27 -19.69 -28.91
C ALA A 346 47.15 -18.73 -30.12
N PRO A 347 46.24 -18.90 -31.11
CA PRO A 347 46.14 -17.92 -32.20
C PRO A 347 45.40 -16.63 -31.80
N LEU A 348 44.73 -16.58 -30.64
CA LEU A 348 43.95 -15.41 -30.20
C LEU A 348 44.69 -14.49 -29.21
N MET A 349 45.81 -14.92 -28.63
CA MET A 349 46.63 -14.12 -27.69
C MET A 349 47.88 -13.50 -28.34
N LEU A 350 48.06 -13.63 -29.66
CA LEU A 350 49.22 -13.12 -30.39
C LEU A 350 48.97 -11.84 -31.20
N LYS A 351 47.94 -11.08 -30.83
CA LYS A 351 47.75 -9.69 -31.24
C LYS A 351 47.19 -8.91 -30.05
N LEU A 352 48.07 -8.33 -29.25
CA LEU A 352 47.93 -7.11 -28.45
C LEU A 352 49.17 -7.01 -27.55
N ASP A 353 49.75 -5.81 -27.51
CA ASP A 353 51.15 -5.50 -27.22
C ASP A 353 51.72 -5.99 -25.88
N GLY A 354 53.03 -6.29 -25.91
CA GLY A 354 53.88 -6.27 -24.70
C GLY A 354 54.55 -7.59 -24.28
N GLY A 355 55.02 -8.41 -25.23
CA GLY A 355 56.12 -9.40 -25.11
C GLY A 355 56.35 -10.18 -23.79
N VAL A 356 56.40 -11.51 -23.91
CA VAL A 356 56.64 -12.53 -22.85
C VAL A 356 57.79 -12.22 -21.87
N ARG A 357 58.82 -11.46 -22.28
CA ARG A 357 59.97 -11.11 -21.44
C ARG A 357 59.66 -10.10 -20.33
N HIS A 358 58.65 -9.24 -20.48
CA HIS A 358 58.33 -8.19 -19.49
C HIS A 358 57.54 -8.74 -18.30
N ASN A 359 56.56 -9.62 -18.54
CA ASN A 359 55.73 -10.22 -17.48
C ASN A 359 56.45 -11.32 -16.69
N ALA A 360 57.38 -12.04 -17.31
CA ALA A 360 58.23 -13.00 -16.60
C ALA A 360 59.13 -12.31 -15.56
N GLY A 361 59.60 -11.08 -15.84
CA GLY A 361 60.43 -10.31 -14.92
C GLY A 361 59.73 -9.93 -13.61
N ARG A 362 58.44 -9.54 -13.66
CA ARG A 362 57.67 -9.16 -12.45
C ARG A 362 57.37 -10.35 -11.54
N VAL A 363 57.05 -11.51 -12.11
CA VAL A 363 56.79 -12.74 -11.33
C VAL A 363 58.07 -13.26 -10.70
N LEU A 364 59.20 -13.20 -11.42
CA LEU A 364 60.50 -13.60 -10.88
C LEU A 364 61.00 -12.63 -9.79
N ALA A 365 60.72 -11.33 -9.93
CA ALA A 365 61.06 -10.31 -8.94
C ALA A 365 60.24 -10.45 -7.64
N LEU A 366 58.92 -10.72 -7.74
CA LEU A 366 58.06 -10.99 -6.59
C LEU A 366 58.48 -12.27 -5.85
N TYR A 367 58.81 -13.33 -6.60
CA TYR A 367 59.29 -14.58 -6.01
C TYR A 367 60.65 -14.42 -5.32
N LYS A 368 61.58 -13.67 -5.91
CA LYS A 368 62.88 -13.38 -5.27
C LYS A 368 62.77 -12.48 -4.04
N ARG A 369 61.78 -11.58 -3.98
CA ARG A 369 61.61 -10.64 -2.86
C ARG A 369 60.87 -11.26 -1.67
N GLU A 370 59.84 -12.05 -1.91
CA GLU A 370 58.88 -12.47 -0.86
C GLU A 370 58.55 -13.96 -0.87
N GLY A 371 59.18 -14.74 -1.76
CA GLY A 371 58.98 -16.17 -1.87
C GLY A 371 57.53 -16.58 -2.19
N ILE A 372 57.23 -17.86 -1.92
CA ILE A 372 55.90 -18.47 -2.09
C ILE A 372 54.79 -17.75 -1.28
N PRO A 373 55.04 -17.21 -0.07
CA PRO A 373 54.03 -16.46 0.69
C PRO A 373 53.56 -15.17 0.00
N GLY A 374 54.46 -14.41 -0.66
CA GLY A 374 54.09 -13.20 -1.40
C GLY A 374 53.20 -13.50 -2.62
N LEU A 375 53.48 -14.60 -3.33
CA LEU A 375 52.63 -15.09 -4.41
C LEU A 375 51.27 -15.61 -3.91
N LYS A 376 51.22 -16.27 -2.74
CA LYS A 376 49.96 -16.67 -2.10
C LYS A 376 49.13 -15.48 -1.65
N ARG A 377 49.75 -14.39 -1.17
CA ARG A 377 49.06 -13.17 -0.76
C ARG A 377 48.50 -12.41 -1.96
N ALA A 378 49.25 -12.31 -3.05
CA ALA A 378 48.77 -11.78 -4.32
C ALA A 378 47.61 -12.62 -4.90
N PHE A 379 47.66 -13.94 -4.75
CA PHE A 379 46.59 -14.84 -5.16
C PHE A 379 45.35 -14.76 -4.25
N LEU A 380 45.54 -14.64 -2.93
CA LEU A 380 44.46 -14.46 -1.94
C LEU A 380 43.75 -13.11 -2.11
N ALA A 381 44.48 -12.04 -2.41
CA ALA A 381 43.94 -10.73 -2.76
C ALA A 381 43.11 -10.77 -4.06
N LEU A 382 43.56 -11.53 -5.06
CA LEU A 382 42.81 -11.80 -6.29
C LEU A 382 41.56 -12.68 -6.08
N SER A 383 41.50 -13.47 -5.00
CA SER A 383 40.29 -14.21 -4.61
C SER A 383 39.36 -13.43 -3.68
N ALA A 384 39.86 -12.50 -2.87
CA ALA A 384 39.04 -11.55 -2.10
C ALA A 384 38.34 -10.55 -3.04
N ALA A 385 38.99 -10.16 -4.14
CA ALA A 385 38.37 -9.39 -5.24
C ALA A 385 37.29 -10.16 -6.01
N LYS A 386 37.10 -11.46 -5.75
CA LYS A 386 36.06 -12.31 -6.34
C LYS A 386 34.92 -12.66 -5.38
N GLY A 387 34.92 -12.09 -4.17
CA GLY A 387 33.83 -12.24 -3.19
C GLY A 387 32.56 -11.46 -3.54
N VAL A 388 32.57 -10.67 -4.61
CA VAL A 388 31.35 -10.13 -5.23
C VAL A 388 30.96 -11.08 -6.36
N SER A 389 30.14 -12.08 -6.07
CA SER A 389 29.38 -12.77 -7.11
C SER A 389 28.02 -13.24 -6.61
N SER A 390 27.00 -12.64 -7.23
CA SER A 390 25.71 -13.24 -7.59
C SER A 390 24.84 -13.78 -6.45
N SER A 391 24.08 -12.90 -5.81
CA SER A 391 22.67 -13.19 -5.54
C SER A 391 21.89 -12.88 -6.81
N SER A 392 21.63 -13.91 -7.62
CA SER A 392 20.76 -13.82 -8.78
C SER A 392 19.30 -13.90 -8.33
N ASP A 393 18.72 -12.76 -7.96
CA ASP A 393 17.28 -12.52 -8.05
C ASP A 393 17.04 -11.44 -9.12
N PRO A 394 15.93 -11.50 -9.89
CA PRO A 394 15.79 -10.76 -11.13
C PRO A 394 15.43 -9.29 -10.89
N LEU A 395 16.43 -8.41 -10.73
CA LEU A 395 16.28 -6.94 -10.74
C LEU A 395 16.70 -6.18 -12.03
N PRO A 396 17.19 -6.76 -13.16
CA PRO A 396 17.52 -5.95 -14.35
C PRO A 396 16.32 -5.50 -15.20
N VAL A 397 15.23 -6.29 -15.27
CA VAL A 397 14.16 -6.05 -16.26
C VAL A 397 13.10 -5.06 -15.78
N GLU A 398 12.82 -5.02 -14.48
CA GLU A 398 11.80 -4.13 -13.92
C GLU A 398 12.30 -2.69 -13.80
N TYR A 399 13.54 -2.48 -13.34
CA TYR A 399 14.09 -1.13 -13.20
C TYR A 399 14.35 -0.44 -14.54
N SER A 400 14.90 -1.15 -15.53
CA SER A 400 15.10 -0.61 -16.88
C SER A 400 13.77 -0.17 -17.52
N ARG A 401 12.71 -0.98 -17.38
CA ARG A 401 11.36 -0.60 -17.82
C ARG A 401 10.82 0.62 -17.08
N TRP A 402 11.04 0.69 -15.77
CA TRP A 402 10.63 1.85 -14.98
C TRP A 402 11.34 3.12 -15.45
N VAL A 403 12.65 3.05 -15.72
CA VAL A 403 13.43 4.16 -16.27
C VAL A 403 12.88 4.59 -17.63
N GLU A 404 12.63 3.64 -18.54
CA GLU A 404 12.05 3.93 -19.86
C GLU A 404 10.69 4.61 -19.77
N GLN A 405 9.86 4.20 -18.81
CA GLN A 405 8.48 4.66 -18.70
C GLN A 405 8.31 5.97 -17.93
N TYR A 406 9.10 6.20 -16.88
CA TYR A 406 8.86 7.27 -15.91
C TYR A 406 10.02 8.25 -15.72
N ASP A 407 11.25 7.85 -16.01
CA ASP A 407 12.45 8.66 -15.73
C ASP A 407 13.25 9.04 -16.99
N THR A 408 12.76 8.65 -18.17
CA THR A 408 13.33 9.03 -19.46
C THR A 408 12.63 10.28 -19.99
N ILE A 409 13.41 11.35 -20.18
CA ILE A 409 12.88 12.64 -20.62
C ILE A 409 12.67 12.62 -22.14
N THR A 410 11.42 12.81 -22.55
CA THR A 410 11.01 12.96 -23.95
C THR A 410 11.29 14.38 -24.46
N GLU A 411 11.24 14.61 -25.78
CA GLU A 411 11.38 15.96 -26.33
C GLU A 411 10.31 16.92 -25.80
N ASP A 412 9.06 16.47 -25.67
CA ASP A 412 7.99 17.26 -25.06
C ASP A 412 8.29 17.55 -23.57
N GLY A 413 8.85 16.57 -22.84
CA GLY A 413 9.33 16.76 -21.48
C GLY A 413 10.41 17.85 -21.38
N ARG A 414 11.36 17.89 -22.32
CA ARG A 414 12.38 18.97 -22.39
C ARG A 414 11.76 20.33 -22.63
N VAL A 415 10.73 20.42 -23.47
CA VAL A 415 10.01 21.67 -23.72
C VAL A 415 9.32 22.15 -22.43
N GLN A 416 8.68 21.25 -21.69
CA GLN A 416 8.03 21.56 -20.41
C GLN A 416 9.04 22.00 -19.34
N LEU A 417 10.19 21.32 -19.23
CA LEU A 417 11.27 21.67 -18.31
C LEU A 417 11.88 23.04 -18.64
N ARG A 418 12.04 23.40 -19.92
CA ARG A 418 12.48 24.74 -20.32
C ARG A 418 11.47 25.82 -19.94
N ALA A 419 10.18 25.55 -20.11
CA ALA A 419 9.13 26.48 -19.66
C ALA A 419 9.16 26.68 -18.13
N ARG A 420 9.42 25.62 -17.34
CA ARG A 420 9.63 25.71 -15.89
C ARG A 420 10.83 26.59 -15.54
N TYR A 421 11.96 26.42 -16.23
CA TYR A 421 13.13 27.29 -16.07
C TYR A 421 12.81 28.77 -16.36
N ASP A 422 12.02 29.05 -17.40
CA ASP A 422 11.63 30.42 -17.75
C ASP A 422 10.70 31.06 -16.71
N GLN A 423 9.88 30.24 -16.03
CA GLN A 423 8.96 30.67 -14.97
C GLN A 423 9.63 30.82 -13.59
N LEU A 424 10.87 30.33 -13.42
CA LEU A 424 11.56 30.38 -12.14
C LEU A 424 11.85 31.84 -11.73
N ALA A 425 11.30 32.26 -10.58
CA ALA A 425 11.36 33.64 -10.11
C ALA A 425 12.77 34.01 -9.61
N SER A 426 13.43 33.08 -8.93
CA SER A 426 14.83 33.20 -8.52
C SER A 426 15.66 32.13 -9.23
N LYS A 427 16.75 32.55 -9.87
CA LYS A 427 17.68 31.64 -10.55
C LYS A 427 19.01 31.67 -9.80
N PRO A 428 19.14 31.04 -8.61
CA PRO A 428 20.37 31.06 -7.83
C PRO A 428 21.52 30.45 -8.62
N LYS A 429 22.71 31.04 -8.54
CA LYS A 429 23.87 30.46 -9.22
C LYS A 429 24.36 29.22 -8.47
N ILE A 430 24.40 28.08 -9.16
CA ILE A 430 24.88 26.80 -8.60
C ILE A 430 26.30 26.52 -9.10
N SER A 431 27.27 26.50 -8.19
CA SER A 431 28.66 26.12 -8.47
C SER A 431 28.82 24.61 -8.29
N VAL A 432 29.04 23.89 -9.38
CA VAL A 432 29.35 22.45 -9.35
C VAL A 432 30.85 22.30 -9.09
N VAL A 433 31.21 21.66 -7.99
CA VAL A 433 32.60 21.42 -7.56
C VAL A 433 33.01 19.99 -7.94
N MET A 434 34.13 19.86 -8.65
CA MET A 434 34.61 18.59 -9.17
C MET A 434 36.13 18.41 -8.90
N PRO A 435 36.52 17.64 -7.86
CA PRO A 435 37.91 17.25 -7.64
C PRO A 435 38.34 16.21 -8.69
N THR A 436 39.51 16.41 -9.30
CA THR A 436 39.97 15.57 -10.41
C THR A 436 41.39 15.05 -10.16
N TYR A 437 41.61 13.74 -10.25
CA TYR A 437 42.94 13.14 -10.17
C TYR A 437 43.06 11.87 -11.02
N ASN A 438 43.89 11.92 -12.07
CA ASN A 438 44.07 10.83 -13.04
C ASN A 438 42.76 10.18 -13.51
N PRO A 439 41.73 10.95 -13.88
CA PRO A 439 40.46 10.38 -14.32
C PRO A 439 40.65 9.64 -15.65
N ASN A 440 39.74 8.72 -15.95
CA ASN A 440 39.58 8.24 -17.31
C ASN A 440 39.16 9.42 -18.23
N PRO A 441 39.91 9.73 -19.30
CA PRO A 441 39.59 10.87 -20.18
C PRO A 441 38.18 10.84 -20.78
N VAL A 442 37.62 9.65 -21.03
CA VAL A 442 36.26 9.48 -21.55
C VAL A 442 35.24 9.86 -20.49
N TRP A 443 35.37 9.32 -19.27
CA TRP A 443 34.44 9.60 -18.18
C TRP A 443 34.51 11.06 -17.73
N LEU A 444 35.71 11.66 -17.66
CA LEU A 444 35.87 13.10 -17.42
C LEU A 444 35.10 13.94 -18.45
N THR A 445 35.19 13.56 -19.73
CA THR A 445 34.47 14.23 -20.81
C THR A 445 32.97 14.07 -20.61
N GLU A 446 32.47 12.88 -20.31
CA GLU A 446 31.05 12.63 -20.05
C GLU A 446 30.52 13.41 -18.83
N ALA A 447 31.29 13.47 -17.74
CA ALA A 447 30.96 14.22 -16.53
C ALA A 447 30.82 15.72 -16.82
N ILE A 448 31.80 16.33 -17.50
CA ILE A 448 31.75 17.75 -17.91
C ILE A 448 30.56 17.99 -18.85
N GLU A 449 30.33 17.11 -19.82
CA GLU A 449 29.19 17.22 -20.74
C GLU A 449 27.83 17.09 -20.03
N SER A 450 27.72 16.28 -18.97
CA SER A 450 26.49 16.16 -18.18
C SER A 450 26.11 17.50 -17.51
N VAL A 451 27.12 18.30 -17.11
CA VAL A 451 26.92 19.65 -16.59
C VAL A 451 26.60 20.64 -17.72
N ARG A 452 27.31 20.56 -18.86
CA ARG A 452 27.04 21.44 -20.02
C ARG A 452 25.63 21.31 -20.57
N LYS A 453 25.06 20.10 -20.50
CA LYS A 453 23.72 19.75 -20.99
C LYS A 453 22.60 20.10 -20.01
N GLN A 454 22.90 20.65 -18.83
CA GLN A 454 21.88 21.06 -17.87
C GLN A 454 20.90 22.06 -18.50
N LEU A 455 19.60 21.80 -18.31
CA LEU A 455 18.52 22.70 -18.74
C LEU A 455 18.47 23.98 -17.89
N TYR A 456 18.91 23.89 -16.64
CA TYR A 456 19.19 25.07 -15.83
C TYR A 456 20.45 25.76 -16.35
N LEU A 457 20.38 27.07 -16.63
CA LEU A 457 21.50 27.75 -17.31
C LEU A 457 22.46 28.50 -16.36
N ASN A 458 22.01 28.84 -15.13
CA ASN A 458 22.80 29.65 -14.20
C ASN A 458 23.70 28.79 -13.30
N TRP A 459 24.65 28.09 -13.91
CA TRP A 459 25.65 27.31 -13.20
C TRP A 459 27.07 27.71 -13.59
N GLU A 460 28.03 27.25 -12.79
CA GLU A 460 29.44 27.19 -13.17
C GLU A 460 30.04 25.86 -12.73
N LEU A 461 31.07 25.40 -13.43
CA LEU A 461 31.78 24.16 -13.11
C LEU A 461 33.18 24.52 -12.64
N CYS A 462 33.46 24.24 -11.37
CA CYS A 462 34.69 24.55 -10.67
C CYS A 462 35.49 23.26 -10.49
N ILE A 463 36.57 23.12 -11.25
CA ILE A 463 37.39 21.91 -11.30
C ILE A 463 38.72 22.18 -10.61
N ALA A 464 39.17 21.25 -9.78
CA ALA A 464 40.53 21.23 -9.28
C ALA A 464 41.24 19.97 -9.79
N ASP A 465 42.20 20.16 -10.70
CA ASP A 465 43.09 19.09 -11.12
C ASP A 465 44.21 18.92 -10.09
N ASP A 466 44.19 17.82 -9.35
CA ASP A 466 45.08 17.51 -8.23
C ASP A 466 46.39 16.86 -8.70
N ALA A 467 47.05 17.53 -9.66
CA ALA A 467 48.28 17.10 -10.32
C ALA A 467 48.13 15.75 -11.08
N SER A 468 47.16 15.68 -11.98
CA SER A 468 47.02 14.52 -12.89
C SER A 468 48.26 14.33 -13.77
N LYS A 469 48.63 13.06 -13.97
CA LYS A 469 49.84 12.64 -14.68
C LYS A 469 49.63 12.45 -16.18
N ASP A 470 48.40 12.15 -16.61
CA ASP A 470 48.08 12.01 -18.03
C ASP A 470 47.93 13.41 -18.67
N PRO A 471 48.79 13.79 -19.64
CA PRO A 471 48.69 15.08 -20.32
C PRO A 471 47.32 15.32 -20.98
N LYS A 472 46.62 14.25 -21.39
CA LYS A 472 45.29 14.36 -22.00
C LYS A 472 44.25 15.00 -21.07
N VAL A 473 44.38 14.77 -19.76
CA VAL A 473 43.47 15.36 -18.77
C VAL A 473 43.58 16.88 -18.82
N ARG A 474 44.81 17.39 -18.80
CA ARG A 474 45.08 18.82 -18.93
C ARG A 474 44.59 19.38 -20.26
N GLU A 475 44.85 18.68 -21.38
CA GLU A 475 44.35 19.09 -22.71
C GLU A 475 42.81 19.19 -22.75
N ILE A 476 42.10 18.23 -22.15
CA ILE A 476 40.64 18.22 -22.05
C ILE A 476 40.15 19.42 -21.24
N LEU A 477 40.73 19.65 -20.06
CA LEU A 477 40.35 20.76 -19.18
C LEU A 477 40.61 22.13 -19.82
N GLU A 478 41.79 22.32 -20.43
CA GLU A 478 42.13 23.56 -21.16
C GLU A 478 41.26 23.79 -22.41
N ARG A 479 40.81 22.72 -23.07
CA ARG A 479 39.81 22.82 -24.14
C ARG A 479 38.47 23.33 -23.60
N TYR A 480 37.95 22.71 -22.54
CA TYR A 480 36.65 23.08 -21.98
C TYR A 480 36.61 24.50 -21.40
N MET A 481 37.70 24.96 -20.77
CA MET A 481 37.84 26.36 -20.34
C MET A 481 37.74 27.36 -21.50
N ARG A 482 38.21 26.98 -22.70
CA ARG A 482 38.12 27.84 -23.90
C ARG A 482 36.75 27.79 -24.55
N GLU A 483 36.07 26.66 -24.49
CA GLU A 483 34.77 26.44 -25.13
C GLU A 483 33.59 27.00 -24.31
N ASP A 484 33.68 27.03 -22.98
CA ASP A 484 32.63 27.53 -22.10
C ASP A 484 33.21 28.32 -20.92
N ALA A 485 32.93 29.63 -20.87
CA ALA A 485 33.46 30.53 -19.85
C ALA A 485 32.94 30.24 -18.43
N ARG A 486 31.90 29.40 -18.30
CA ARG A 486 31.38 28.94 -17.00
C ARG A 486 32.23 27.84 -16.39
N ILE A 487 33.16 27.24 -17.15
CA ILE A 487 34.06 26.19 -16.67
C ILE A 487 35.38 26.82 -16.21
N LYS A 488 35.67 26.69 -14.93
CA LYS A 488 36.86 27.21 -14.26
C LYS A 488 37.71 26.05 -13.75
N VAL A 489 39.03 26.13 -13.94
CA VAL A 489 39.95 25.06 -13.53
C VAL A 489 41.11 25.65 -12.75
N VAL A 490 41.45 25.02 -11.63
CA VAL A 490 42.71 25.22 -10.91
C VAL A 490 43.58 23.99 -11.09
N PHE A 491 44.80 24.19 -11.58
CA PHE A 491 45.82 23.15 -11.68
C PHE A 491 46.71 23.21 -10.44
N ARG A 492 46.60 22.21 -9.57
CA ARG A 492 47.43 22.11 -8.37
C ARG A 492 48.82 21.60 -8.75
N GLU A 493 49.85 22.13 -8.08
CA GLU A 493 51.24 21.73 -8.33
C GLU A 493 51.58 20.36 -7.71
N GLN A 494 50.86 19.97 -6.66
CA GLN A 494 51.10 18.76 -5.88
C GLN A 494 49.75 18.10 -5.56
N ASN A 495 49.74 16.77 -5.57
CA ASN A 495 48.58 15.99 -5.15
C ASN A 495 48.37 16.16 -3.63
N GLY A 496 47.20 16.69 -3.25
CA GLY A 496 46.79 16.89 -1.86
C GLY A 496 45.59 16.04 -1.44
N HIS A 497 45.26 15.00 -2.21
CA HIS A 497 44.07 14.17 -2.03
C HIS A 497 42.74 14.92 -2.22
N ILE A 498 41.64 14.16 -2.13
CA ILE A 498 40.30 14.62 -2.49
C ILE A 498 39.82 15.82 -1.66
N SER A 499 40.12 15.91 -0.36
CA SER A 499 39.72 17.05 0.47
C SER A 499 40.38 18.36 0.03
N ALA A 500 41.71 18.37 -0.18
CA ALA A 500 42.42 19.58 -0.60
C ALA A 500 42.07 19.99 -2.04
N ALA A 501 41.84 19.01 -2.92
CA ALA A 501 41.34 19.25 -4.27
C ALA A 501 39.95 19.90 -4.22
N SER A 502 39.02 19.34 -3.45
CA SER A 502 37.66 19.87 -3.29
C SER A 502 37.67 21.28 -2.70
N ASN A 503 38.51 21.55 -1.70
CA ASN A 503 38.71 22.91 -1.15
C ASN A 503 39.25 23.90 -2.19
N SER A 504 40.12 23.46 -3.12
CA SER A 504 40.64 24.32 -4.19
C SER A 504 39.58 24.66 -5.23
N ALA A 505 38.76 23.67 -5.60
CA ALA A 505 37.63 23.87 -6.49
C ALA A 505 36.54 24.75 -5.83
N LEU A 506 36.28 24.56 -4.54
CA LEU A 506 35.40 25.41 -3.76
C LEU A 506 35.91 26.86 -3.68
N GLY A 507 37.23 27.07 -3.58
CA GLY A 507 37.85 28.40 -3.53
C GLY A 507 37.69 29.24 -4.80
N ILE A 508 37.34 28.65 -5.94
CA ILE A 508 37.05 29.37 -7.20
C ILE A 508 35.55 29.46 -7.52
N ALA A 509 34.71 28.87 -6.67
CA ALA A 509 33.26 28.99 -6.72
C ALA A 509 32.81 30.42 -6.37
N SER A 510 31.71 30.84 -6.99
CA SER A 510 31.15 32.18 -6.90
C SER A 510 29.62 32.19 -6.86
N GLY A 511 28.98 31.02 -6.93
CA GLY A 511 27.56 30.85 -6.68
C GLY A 511 27.28 30.74 -5.19
N ASP A 512 26.06 31.12 -4.78
CA ASP A 512 25.60 31.01 -3.39
C ASP A 512 25.33 29.56 -2.97
N TRP A 513 25.20 28.67 -3.96
CA TRP A 513 24.91 27.25 -3.78
C TRP A 513 26.00 26.40 -4.42
N VAL A 514 26.43 25.36 -3.73
CA VAL A 514 27.49 24.45 -4.18
C VAL A 514 26.93 23.05 -4.31
N ALA A 515 27.11 22.43 -5.48
CA ALA A 515 26.80 21.03 -5.73
C ALA A 515 28.10 20.24 -5.91
N LEU A 516 28.14 18.97 -5.51
CA LEU A 516 29.28 18.10 -5.77
C LEU A 516 29.03 17.18 -6.97
N LEU A 517 30.11 16.89 -7.70
CA LEU A 517 30.12 15.92 -8.79
C LEU A 517 31.49 15.25 -8.86
N ASP A 518 31.52 13.92 -8.81
CA ASP A 518 32.74 13.16 -9.07
C ASP A 518 33.08 13.14 -10.56
N HIS A 519 34.38 13.09 -10.88
CA HIS A 519 34.88 13.27 -12.24
C HIS A 519 34.55 12.11 -13.21
N ASP A 520 33.93 11.05 -12.73
CA ASP A 520 33.55 9.84 -13.46
C ASP A 520 32.04 9.56 -13.45
N ASP A 521 31.25 10.39 -12.77
CA ASP A 521 29.81 10.27 -12.60
C ASP A 521 29.02 11.26 -13.45
N LEU A 522 27.70 11.07 -13.54
CA LEU A 522 26.83 11.87 -14.40
C LEU A 522 25.65 12.47 -13.62
N LEU A 523 25.30 13.71 -13.96
CA LEU A 523 24.02 14.32 -13.58
C LEU A 523 22.97 14.08 -14.68
N THR A 524 21.70 13.95 -14.29
CA THR A 524 20.59 14.02 -15.26
C THR A 524 20.48 15.43 -15.83
N GLU A 525 20.03 15.60 -17.08
CA GLU A 525 19.98 16.92 -17.77
C GLU A 525 19.09 17.98 -17.08
N HIS A 526 18.26 17.57 -16.11
CA HIS A 526 17.36 18.44 -15.37
C HIS A 526 17.70 18.54 -13.88
N ALA A 527 18.79 17.90 -13.43
CA ALA A 527 19.20 17.86 -12.01
C ALA A 527 19.26 19.24 -11.37
N LEU A 528 19.98 20.18 -11.98
CA LEU A 528 20.14 21.52 -11.41
C LEU A 528 18.85 22.36 -11.45
N LEU A 529 17.92 22.05 -12.36
CA LEU A 529 16.61 22.73 -12.42
C LEU A 529 15.73 22.27 -11.26
N GLU A 530 15.66 20.96 -11.02
CA GLU A 530 14.90 20.39 -9.90
C GLU A 530 15.44 20.88 -8.54
N ILE A 531 16.77 21.00 -8.41
CA ILE A 531 17.39 21.61 -7.22
C ILE A 531 16.98 23.09 -7.08
N ALA A 532 17.03 23.87 -8.15
CA ALA A 532 16.67 25.29 -8.10
C ALA A 532 15.19 25.50 -7.73
N GLU A 533 14.29 24.64 -8.21
CA GLU A 533 12.88 24.64 -7.82
C GLU A 533 12.67 24.20 -6.37
N ALA A 534 13.42 23.19 -5.89
CA ALA A 534 13.39 22.80 -4.49
C ALA A 534 13.80 23.96 -3.57
N ILE A 535 14.86 24.70 -3.93
CA ILE A 535 15.30 25.90 -3.21
C ILE A 535 14.21 26.99 -3.23
N GLN A 536 13.53 27.20 -4.37
CA GLN A 536 12.46 28.19 -4.47
C GLN A 536 11.23 27.80 -3.65
N ASN A 537 10.84 26.53 -3.69
CA ASN A 537 9.65 26.01 -3.00
C ASN A 537 9.87 25.90 -1.48
N SER A 538 11.13 25.81 -1.06
CA SER A 538 11.54 25.78 0.35
C SER A 538 12.53 26.93 0.63
N PRO A 539 12.06 28.17 0.85
CA PRO A 539 12.94 29.34 0.99
C PRO A 539 13.95 29.29 2.15
N ASN A 540 13.70 28.41 3.13
CA ASN A 540 14.60 28.17 4.27
C ASN A 540 15.62 27.05 4.00
N ALA A 541 15.59 26.43 2.82
CA ALA A 541 16.53 25.37 2.48
C ALA A 541 17.97 25.89 2.61
N LYS A 542 18.82 25.08 3.22
CA LYS A 542 20.28 25.28 3.30
C LYS A 542 21.07 24.06 2.85
N LEU A 543 20.44 22.89 2.84
CA LEU A 543 20.99 21.64 2.34
C LEU A 543 19.91 20.92 1.53
N VAL A 544 20.24 20.49 0.31
CA VAL A 544 19.33 19.78 -0.59
C VAL A 544 20.02 18.51 -1.06
N TYR A 545 19.34 17.37 -1.09
CA TYR A 545 19.88 16.13 -1.65
C TYR A 545 18.85 15.39 -2.49
N SER A 546 19.29 14.54 -3.42
CA SER A 546 18.41 13.76 -4.30
C SER A 546 18.59 12.25 -4.16
N ASP A 547 17.68 11.48 -4.76
CA ASP A 547 17.89 10.06 -5.02
C ASP A 547 19.00 9.85 -6.06
N GLU A 548 19.54 8.62 -6.11
CA GLU A 548 20.60 8.23 -7.03
C GLU A 548 20.43 6.79 -7.51
N ASP A 549 21.11 6.43 -8.59
CA ASP A 549 21.30 5.06 -9.02
C ASP A 549 22.72 4.84 -9.53
N LYS A 550 23.00 3.68 -10.12
CA LYS A 550 24.32 3.32 -10.60
C LYS A 550 24.35 3.03 -12.09
N LEU A 551 25.48 3.33 -12.72
CA LEU A 551 25.81 2.88 -14.07
C LEU A 551 26.69 1.64 -13.98
N ASP A 552 26.25 0.56 -14.63
CA ASP A 552 27.05 -0.64 -14.75
C ASP A 552 28.23 -0.44 -15.74
N THR A 553 29.05 -1.48 -15.90
CA THR A 553 30.21 -1.43 -16.82
C THR A 553 29.88 -1.22 -18.30
N LYS A 554 28.61 -1.33 -18.70
CA LYS A 554 28.13 -1.04 -20.06
C LYS A 554 27.53 0.37 -20.18
N GLY A 555 27.33 1.06 -19.06
CA GLY A 555 26.63 2.34 -19.00
C GLY A 555 25.12 2.20 -18.81
N ASP A 556 24.62 1.00 -18.50
CA ASP A 556 23.19 0.79 -18.22
C ASP A 556 22.87 1.15 -16.76
N ARG A 557 21.73 1.80 -16.53
CA ARG A 557 21.27 2.19 -15.19
C ARG A 557 20.78 0.98 -14.38
N CYS A 558 21.20 0.89 -13.12
CA CYS A 558 20.91 -0.22 -12.21
C CYS A 558 21.00 0.22 -10.74
N LEU A 559 20.56 -0.65 -9.82
CA LEU A 559 20.70 -0.47 -8.36
C LEU A 559 20.26 0.93 -7.88
N PRO A 560 19.00 1.32 -8.11
CA PRO A 560 18.49 2.58 -7.59
C PRO A 560 18.58 2.60 -6.06
N PHE A 561 18.70 3.79 -5.50
CA PHE A 561 18.61 4.01 -4.07
C PHE A 561 17.65 5.17 -3.81
N CYS A 562 16.40 4.82 -3.53
CA CYS A 562 15.35 5.74 -3.12
C CYS A 562 15.56 6.08 -1.65
N LYS A 563 15.81 7.34 -1.32
CA LYS A 563 16.17 7.79 0.03
C LYS A 563 14.92 8.28 0.78
N PRO A 564 14.85 8.14 2.11
CA PRO A 564 13.86 8.86 2.90
C PRO A 564 14.20 10.36 2.95
N ASP A 565 13.26 11.18 3.42
CA ASP A 565 13.54 12.53 3.90
C ASP A 565 14.49 12.49 5.11
N TRP A 566 14.91 13.68 5.58
CA TRP A 566 15.96 13.82 6.58
C TRP A 566 15.72 12.94 7.83
N SER A 567 16.56 11.91 7.94
CA SER A 567 16.58 10.95 9.04
C SER A 567 17.94 11.04 9.75
N PRO A 568 18.09 11.88 10.79
CA PRO A 568 19.36 12.07 11.49
C PRO A 568 19.92 10.77 12.08
N HIS A 569 19.06 9.83 12.49
CA HIS A 569 19.52 8.56 13.05
C HIS A 569 20.03 7.61 11.97
N LEU A 570 19.45 7.67 10.77
CA LEU A 570 20.02 6.98 9.61
C LEU A 570 21.32 7.65 9.16
N ALA A 571 21.39 8.98 9.23
CA ALA A 571 22.62 9.75 8.97
C ALA A 571 23.73 9.43 9.97
N CYS A 572 23.40 8.93 11.18
CA CYS A 572 24.38 8.36 12.09
C CYS A 572 24.73 6.92 11.74
N SER A 573 23.79 6.15 11.19
CA SER A 573 24.02 4.73 10.87
C SER A 573 24.73 4.48 9.55
N GLN A 574 24.59 5.36 8.56
CA GLN A 574 25.28 5.28 7.27
C GLN A 574 25.25 6.62 6.51
N ALA A 575 26.17 6.80 5.57
CA ALA A 575 26.23 7.96 4.67
C ALA A 575 25.15 7.90 3.56
N TYR A 576 23.87 8.00 3.91
CA TYR A 576 22.76 7.78 2.96
C TYR A 576 22.43 8.98 2.06
N LEU A 577 22.86 10.21 2.39
CA LEU A 577 22.61 11.38 1.55
C LEU A 577 23.21 11.22 0.15
N GLY A 578 24.32 10.48 0.05
CA GLY A 578 24.96 10.12 -1.21
C GLY A 578 25.70 11.29 -1.84
N HIS A 579 25.59 11.42 -3.16
CA HIS A 579 26.56 12.17 -3.97
C HIS A 579 26.03 13.53 -4.43
N LEU A 580 24.81 13.60 -5.01
CA LEU A 580 24.21 14.90 -5.33
C LEU A 580 23.61 15.54 -4.09
N VAL A 581 24.46 16.27 -3.39
CA VAL A 581 24.09 17.12 -2.28
C VAL A 581 24.51 18.55 -2.61
N VAL A 582 23.59 19.49 -2.37
CA VAL A 582 23.73 20.90 -2.71
C VAL A 582 23.53 21.73 -1.45
N PHE A 583 24.49 22.58 -1.10
CA PHE A 583 24.45 23.37 0.13
C PHE A 583 24.66 24.85 -0.11
N ASN A 584 24.01 25.66 0.71
CA ASN A 584 24.16 27.11 0.68
C ASN A 584 25.45 27.52 1.43
N ILE A 585 26.20 28.46 0.85
CA ILE A 585 27.46 28.97 1.43
C ILE A 585 27.38 30.46 1.82
N SER A 586 26.19 31.07 1.78
CA SER A 586 25.99 32.49 2.07
C SER A 586 26.34 32.86 3.52
N ASP A 587 26.16 31.93 4.45
CA ASP A 587 26.52 32.08 5.88
C ASP A 587 27.98 31.68 6.18
N GLY A 588 28.76 31.35 5.15
CA GLY A 588 30.15 30.92 5.25
C GLY A 588 30.44 29.66 4.44
N ILE A 589 31.68 29.54 3.98
CA ILE A 589 32.14 28.40 3.18
C ILE A 589 32.59 27.29 4.14
N PRO A 590 31.91 26.13 4.18
CA PRO A 590 32.42 24.98 4.93
C PRO A 590 33.64 24.41 4.20
N SER A 591 34.64 23.97 4.95
CA SER A 591 35.86 23.36 4.40
C SER A 591 35.73 21.84 4.50
N PHE A 592 36.19 21.13 3.47
CA PHE A 592 36.42 19.69 3.58
C PHE A 592 37.55 19.44 4.56
N ASP A 593 37.30 18.60 5.56
CA ASP A 593 38.31 18.22 6.55
C ASP A 593 39.31 17.23 5.92
N GLU A 594 40.60 17.53 6.08
CA GLU A 594 41.70 16.68 5.60
C GLU A 594 41.90 15.46 6.52
N ASP A 595 41.41 15.49 7.76
CA ASP A 595 41.41 14.34 8.67
C ASP A 595 40.28 13.34 8.33
N ALA A 596 39.30 13.76 7.53
CA ALA A 596 38.15 12.94 7.11
C ALA A 596 38.31 12.32 5.70
N VAL A 597 39.52 12.34 5.12
CA VAL A 597 39.78 11.75 3.80
C VAL A 597 39.25 10.31 3.74
N GLY A 598 38.46 10.00 2.71
CA GLY A 598 37.76 8.71 2.53
C GLY A 598 36.29 8.74 2.95
N ALA A 599 35.90 9.70 3.79
CA ALA A 599 34.52 9.99 4.18
C ALA A 599 34.26 11.49 4.22
N GLN A 600 35.00 12.27 3.42
CA GLN A 600 35.01 13.72 3.46
C GLN A 600 33.64 14.34 3.18
N ASP A 601 32.87 13.74 2.27
CA ASP A 601 31.52 14.21 1.93
C ASP A 601 30.58 13.96 3.12
N TYR A 602 30.68 12.78 3.72
CA TYR A 602 29.88 12.42 4.90
C TYR A 602 30.17 13.32 6.11
N ASP A 603 31.45 13.64 6.36
CA ASP A 603 31.86 14.62 7.38
C ASP A 603 31.29 16.01 7.11
N LEU A 604 31.33 16.45 5.85
CA LEU A 604 30.79 17.74 5.43
C LEU A 604 29.26 17.80 5.63
N TRP A 605 28.54 16.79 5.16
CA TRP A 605 27.07 16.68 5.29
C TRP A 605 26.65 16.73 6.75
N LEU A 606 27.28 15.94 7.59
CA LEU A 606 26.97 15.91 9.01
C LEU A 606 27.38 17.21 9.71
N THR A 607 28.51 17.80 9.35
CA THR A 607 28.94 19.09 9.92
C THR A 607 27.95 20.21 9.60
N ILE A 608 27.48 20.28 8.36
CA ILE A 608 26.43 21.22 7.95
C ILE A 608 25.14 20.90 8.70
N ALA A 609 24.66 19.66 8.63
CA ALA A 609 23.40 19.24 9.23
C ALA A 609 23.36 19.45 10.76
N SER A 610 24.50 19.36 11.46
CA SER A 610 24.58 19.60 12.92
C SER A 610 24.21 21.04 13.33
N LYS A 611 24.14 21.97 12.38
CA LYS A 611 23.80 23.38 12.59
C LYS A 611 22.42 23.76 12.03
N LEU A 612 21.76 22.82 11.36
CA LEU A 612 20.49 23.04 10.67
C LEU A 612 19.33 22.46 11.46
N LYS A 613 18.16 23.06 11.27
CA LYS A 613 16.89 22.43 11.61
C LYS A 613 16.45 21.50 10.47
N SER A 614 15.57 20.57 10.80
CA SER A 614 15.06 19.57 9.85
C SER A 614 14.42 20.19 8.62
N GLU A 615 13.66 21.28 8.79
CA GLU A 615 13.00 22.01 7.71
C GLU A 615 13.96 22.76 6.77
N GLU A 616 15.23 22.91 7.14
CA GLU A 616 16.28 23.50 6.30
C GLU A 616 17.00 22.45 5.44
N ILE A 617 16.72 21.16 5.65
CA ILE A 617 17.28 20.03 4.90
C ILE A 617 16.19 19.43 4.01
N VAL A 618 16.32 19.61 2.70
CA VAL A 618 15.29 19.25 1.71
C VAL A 618 15.72 18.05 0.90
N HIS A 619 14.83 17.09 0.76
CA HIS A 619 15.00 15.94 -0.12
C HIS A 619 14.22 16.15 -1.42
N VAL A 620 14.86 15.86 -2.55
CA VAL A 620 14.23 15.80 -3.87
C VAL A 620 14.11 14.32 -4.26
N PRO A 621 12.93 13.69 -4.17
CA PRO A 621 12.75 12.25 -4.40
C PRO A 621 12.74 11.89 -5.89
N LYS A 622 13.81 12.26 -6.59
CA LYS A 622 14.06 12.01 -8.01
C LYS A 622 15.49 11.52 -8.17
N ILE A 623 15.69 10.60 -9.10
CA ILE A 623 17.02 10.06 -9.41
C ILE A 623 17.75 11.08 -10.28
N LEU A 624 18.60 11.91 -9.67
CA LEU A 624 19.28 13.01 -10.36
C LEU A 624 20.79 12.81 -10.52
N TYR A 625 21.31 11.71 -9.98
CA TYR A 625 22.73 11.35 -10.00
C TYR A 625 22.92 9.88 -10.40
N HIS A 626 23.91 9.63 -11.25
CA HIS A 626 24.26 8.30 -11.75
C HIS A 626 25.70 7.95 -11.37
N TRP A 627 25.86 7.07 -10.39
CA TRP A 627 27.17 6.64 -9.86
C TRP A 627 27.77 5.49 -10.67
N ARG A 628 28.94 5.69 -11.27
CA ARG A 628 29.59 4.71 -12.13
C ARG A 628 30.31 3.61 -11.34
N MET A 629 30.01 2.35 -11.67
CA MET A 629 30.67 1.20 -11.08
C MET A 629 31.93 0.80 -11.86
N HIS A 630 33.13 0.96 -11.26
CA HIS A 630 34.39 0.50 -11.85
C HIS A 630 35.44 0.04 -10.82
N GLN A 631 36.41 -0.77 -11.28
CA GLN A 631 37.44 -1.41 -10.43
C GLN A 631 38.45 -0.44 -9.82
N GLU A 632 38.59 0.77 -10.39
CA GLU A 632 39.51 1.80 -9.89
C GLU A 632 38.87 2.69 -8.83
N SER A 633 37.56 2.53 -8.58
CA SER A 633 36.86 3.25 -7.52
C SER A 633 37.44 2.87 -6.16
N THR A 634 37.60 3.86 -5.27
CA THR A 634 38.21 3.74 -3.92
C THR A 634 37.65 2.57 -3.11
N ALA A 635 36.41 2.16 -3.39
CA ALA A 635 35.73 0.98 -2.85
C ALA A 635 36.37 -0.38 -3.18
N SER A 636 37.39 -0.46 -4.04
CA SER A 636 38.00 -1.73 -4.48
C SER A 636 39.31 -2.08 -3.77
N ASN A 637 39.98 -1.14 -3.10
CA ASN A 637 41.25 -1.39 -2.41
C ASN A 637 41.04 -1.63 -0.90
N PRO A 638 41.43 -2.80 -0.34
CA PRO A 638 41.21 -3.15 1.07
C PRO A 638 41.84 -2.19 2.08
N GLU A 639 43.02 -1.64 1.78
CA GLU A 639 43.66 -0.64 2.64
C GLU A 639 42.87 0.67 2.67
N SER A 640 42.17 0.98 1.58
CA SER A 640 41.33 2.17 1.46
C SER A 640 40.05 2.11 2.29
N LYS A 641 39.52 0.89 2.48
CA LYS A 641 38.29 0.67 3.24
C LYS A 641 38.47 0.95 4.73
N ASN A 642 39.60 0.54 5.31
CA ASN A 642 39.82 0.69 6.76
C ASN A 642 39.96 2.15 7.19
N TYR A 643 40.69 2.97 6.43
CA TYR A 643 40.83 4.39 6.78
C TYR A 643 39.52 5.16 6.51
N ALA A 644 38.81 4.86 5.40
CA ALA A 644 37.53 5.49 5.09
C ALA A 644 36.45 5.16 6.13
N ASP A 645 36.42 3.90 6.61
CA ASP A 645 35.51 3.49 7.68
C ASP A 645 35.80 4.24 8.99
N SER A 646 37.09 4.39 9.33
CA SER A 646 37.55 5.18 10.49
C SER A 646 37.22 6.67 10.36
N ALA A 647 37.36 7.23 9.16
CA ALA A 647 37.01 8.62 8.86
C ALA A 647 35.49 8.84 8.98
N GLY A 648 34.67 7.90 8.52
CA GLY A 648 33.22 7.98 8.71
C GLY A 648 32.81 7.85 10.18
N LEU A 649 33.50 7.01 10.97
CA LEU A 649 33.28 6.95 12.41
C LEU A 649 33.63 8.29 13.10
N LEU A 650 34.70 8.95 12.66
CA LEU A 650 35.07 10.29 13.12
C LEU A 650 33.97 11.31 12.80
N ALA A 651 33.46 11.30 11.56
CA ALA A 651 32.36 12.17 11.13
C ALA A 651 31.11 12.03 12.01
N VAL A 652 30.67 10.78 12.27
CA VAL A 652 29.50 10.53 13.13
C VAL A 652 29.78 10.99 14.57
N ASN A 653 30.98 10.74 15.11
CA ASN A 653 31.32 11.18 16.47
C ASN A 653 31.32 12.71 16.61
N LYS A 654 31.79 13.45 15.59
CA LYS A 654 31.68 14.92 15.56
C LYS A 654 30.22 15.36 15.53
N PHE A 655 29.40 14.75 14.67
CA PHE A 655 27.98 15.05 14.57
C PHE A 655 27.26 14.90 15.90
N VAL A 656 27.33 13.71 16.52
CA VAL A 656 26.63 13.45 17.78
C VAL A 656 27.18 14.29 18.93
N SER A 657 28.47 14.63 18.90
CA SER A 657 29.05 15.55 19.89
C SER A 657 28.50 16.97 19.74
N ASN A 658 28.30 17.45 18.52
CA ASN A 658 27.75 18.78 18.26
C ASN A 658 26.25 18.85 18.58
N VAL A 659 25.49 17.80 18.28
CA VAL A 659 24.03 17.78 18.45
C VAL A 659 23.62 17.42 19.89
N TYR A 660 24.27 16.41 20.50
CA TYR A 660 23.87 15.85 21.81
C TYR A 660 24.91 16.06 22.93
N GLY A 661 26.11 16.55 22.61
CA GLY A 661 27.22 16.69 23.54
C GLY A 661 28.06 15.42 23.68
N SER A 662 29.40 15.58 23.65
CA SER A 662 30.38 14.48 23.69
C SER A 662 30.36 13.64 24.97
N GLU A 663 29.75 14.15 26.03
CA GLU A 663 29.65 13.43 27.30
C GLU A 663 28.49 12.43 27.35
N SER A 664 27.51 12.56 26.46
CA SER A 664 26.25 11.80 26.55
C SER A 664 26.17 10.65 25.54
N VAL A 665 26.67 10.88 24.32
CA VAL A 665 26.54 9.97 23.18
C VAL A 665 27.86 9.88 22.43
N SER A 666 28.25 8.68 22.02
CA SER A 666 29.33 8.44 21.07
C SER A 666 28.89 7.46 19.99
N ALA A 667 29.70 7.28 18.96
CA ALA A 667 29.48 6.27 17.93
C ALA A 667 30.58 5.22 17.94
N VAL A 668 30.23 4.01 17.53
CA VAL A 668 31.15 2.89 17.26
C VAL A 668 30.85 2.29 15.89
N ASN A 669 31.78 1.52 15.34
CA ASN A 669 31.52 0.75 14.14
C ASN A 669 30.40 -0.28 14.36
N GLY A 670 29.55 -0.42 13.36
CA GLY A 670 28.50 -1.43 13.29
C GLY A 670 29.03 -2.78 12.82
N ASP A 671 28.10 -3.71 12.58
CA ASP A 671 28.42 -5.10 12.22
C ASP A 671 28.88 -5.23 10.76
N HIS A 672 28.69 -4.17 9.96
CA HIS A 672 29.06 -4.09 8.55
C HIS A 672 29.96 -2.87 8.31
N LEU A 673 30.85 -2.97 7.32
CA LEU A 673 31.70 -1.83 6.91
C LEU A 673 30.84 -0.63 6.52
N PHE A 674 31.27 0.57 6.90
CA PHE A 674 30.59 1.84 6.66
C PHE A 674 29.22 1.97 7.33
N THR A 675 28.98 1.17 8.37
CA THR A 675 27.80 1.29 9.23
C THR A 675 28.24 1.61 10.65
N TYR A 676 27.45 2.40 11.37
CA TYR A 676 27.79 2.85 12.72
C TYR A 676 26.60 2.72 13.67
N LYS A 677 26.92 2.60 14.96
CA LYS A 677 25.95 2.45 16.05
C LYS A 677 26.24 3.48 17.12
N LEU A 678 25.19 4.08 17.66
CA LEU A 678 25.33 4.99 18.79
C LEU A 678 25.48 4.22 20.09
N LYS A 679 26.29 4.76 21.00
CA LYS A 679 26.44 4.32 22.38
C LYS A 679 26.08 5.46 23.31
N PHE A 680 25.34 5.12 24.37
CA PHE A 680 24.80 6.08 25.31
C PHE A 680 25.45 5.89 26.67
N LYS A 681 25.88 6.98 27.33
CA LYS A 681 26.44 6.89 28.69
C LYS A 681 25.35 6.90 29.76
N LEU A 682 24.21 7.53 29.49
CA LEU A 682 23.12 7.71 30.47
C LEU A 682 22.33 6.42 30.73
N SER A 683 22.34 5.46 29.79
CA SER A 683 21.56 4.21 29.85
C SER A 683 21.77 3.40 31.12
N ASP A 684 22.96 3.48 31.71
CA ASP A 684 23.36 2.69 32.87
C ASP A 684 22.74 3.19 34.19
N SER A 685 22.22 4.42 34.20
CA SER A 685 21.61 5.06 35.37
C SER A 685 20.09 5.08 35.34
N LEU A 686 19.48 4.82 34.18
CA LEU A 686 18.03 4.86 34.00
C LEU A 686 17.35 3.69 34.69
N LYS A 687 16.18 3.94 35.27
CA LYS A 687 15.25 2.89 35.68
C LYS A 687 14.23 2.64 34.58
N TYR A 688 14.05 1.38 34.19
CA TYR A 688 13.08 0.98 33.16
C TYR A 688 11.83 0.38 33.81
N SER A 689 10.64 0.75 33.31
CA SER A 689 9.39 0.08 33.67
C SER A 689 8.83 -0.65 32.47
N ILE A 690 8.84 -1.98 32.54
CA ILE A 690 8.35 -2.86 31.49
C ILE A 690 6.88 -3.18 31.78
N VAL A 691 5.99 -2.71 30.94
CA VAL A 691 4.53 -2.85 31.06
C VAL A 691 4.06 -3.97 30.14
N ILE A 692 3.46 -5.01 30.73
CA ILE A 692 3.04 -6.22 30.01
C ILE A 692 1.56 -6.52 30.30
N PRO A 693 0.64 -6.15 29.38
CA PRO A 693 -0.74 -6.61 29.42
C PRO A 693 -0.86 -8.10 29.13
N THR A 694 -1.65 -8.83 29.92
CA THR A 694 -1.83 -10.27 29.73
C THR A 694 -3.24 -10.73 30.10
N LYS A 695 -3.65 -11.84 29.49
CA LYS A 695 -4.79 -12.65 29.90
C LYS A 695 -4.44 -14.12 29.63
N ASP A 696 -4.33 -14.91 30.70
CA ASP A 696 -3.99 -16.32 30.63
C ASP A 696 -2.69 -16.63 29.84
N LYS A 697 -2.52 -17.86 29.33
CA LYS A 697 -1.35 -18.28 28.50
C LYS A 697 0.00 -18.16 29.21
N VAL A 698 0.08 -18.75 30.39
CA VAL A 698 1.28 -18.73 31.26
C VAL A 698 2.57 -19.18 30.55
N ASP A 699 2.51 -20.09 29.58
CA ASP A 699 3.70 -20.55 28.86
C ASP A 699 4.39 -19.42 28.09
N LEU A 700 3.61 -18.53 27.45
CA LEU A 700 4.15 -17.39 26.69
C LEU A 700 4.63 -16.30 27.64
N LEU A 701 3.82 -15.98 28.65
CA LEU A 701 4.17 -14.96 29.64
C LEU A 701 5.43 -15.33 30.42
N SER A 702 5.57 -16.59 30.80
CA SER A 702 6.74 -17.06 31.55
C SER A 702 8.01 -17.01 30.70
N GLU A 703 7.96 -17.45 29.45
CA GLU A 703 9.08 -17.30 28.52
C GLU A 703 9.48 -15.82 28.33
N CYS A 704 8.50 -14.93 28.18
CA CYS A 704 8.73 -13.49 28.07
C CYS A 704 9.47 -12.94 29.29
N ILE A 705 8.93 -13.16 30.48
CA ILE A 705 9.50 -12.65 31.74
C ILE A 705 10.88 -13.24 32.01
N ASP A 706 11.04 -14.56 31.84
CA ASP A 706 12.31 -15.25 32.04
C ASP A 706 13.37 -14.71 31.08
N SER A 707 13.00 -14.43 29.82
CA SER A 707 13.91 -13.84 28.85
C SER A 707 14.36 -12.43 29.27
N VAL A 708 13.44 -11.60 29.78
CA VAL A 708 13.75 -10.25 30.28
C VAL A 708 14.67 -10.33 31.49
N ILE A 709 14.36 -11.19 32.46
CA ILE A 709 15.11 -11.34 33.71
C ILE A 709 16.52 -11.87 33.47
N HIS A 710 16.64 -12.90 32.63
CA HIS A 710 17.89 -13.66 32.50
C HIS A 710 18.79 -13.21 31.35
N LYS A 711 18.24 -12.57 30.30
CA LYS A 711 19.04 -12.15 29.13
C LYS A 711 19.42 -10.68 29.14
N SER A 712 18.70 -9.80 29.84
CA SER A 712 19.00 -8.37 29.85
C SER A 712 20.30 -8.07 30.60
N THR A 713 21.15 -7.19 30.05
CA THR A 713 22.34 -6.69 30.76
C THR A 713 21.97 -5.69 31.83
N CYS A 714 21.06 -4.75 31.53
CA CYS A 714 20.51 -3.85 32.53
C CYS A 714 19.69 -4.62 33.57
N GLN A 715 19.98 -4.38 34.85
CA GLN A 715 19.25 -4.97 35.98
C GLN A 715 18.35 -3.96 36.70
N ASN A 716 18.46 -2.67 36.37
CA ASN A 716 17.68 -1.58 36.98
C ASN A 716 16.32 -1.42 36.28
N PHE A 717 15.48 -2.43 36.38
CA PHE A 717 14.14 -2.41 35.80
C PHE A 717 13.10 -2.96 36.77
N GLU A 718 11.84 -2.68 36.49
CA GLU A 718 10.68 -3.35 37.08
C GLU A 718 9.77 -3.88 35.98
N ILE A 719 9.04 -4.95 36.27
CA ILE A 719 8.04 -5.55 35.37
C ILE A 719 6.66 -5.38 36.01
N ILE A 720 5.74 -4.78 35.28
CA ILE A 720 4.35 -4.54 35.70
C ILE A 720 3.46 -5.35 34.78
N ILE A 721 2.90 -6.42 35.33
CA ILE A 721 2.00 -7.32 34.62
C ILE A 721 0.57 -6.83 34.88
N LEU A 722 -0.17 -6.54 33.81
CA LEU A 722 -1.56 -6.08 33.89
C LEU A 722 -2.46 -7.29 33.60
N ASP A 723 -3.00 -7.89 34.66
CA ASP A 723 -3.92 -9.02 34.55
C ASP A 723 -5.32 -8.53 34.15
N ASN A 724 -5.71 -8.75 32.89
CA ASN A 724 -7.01 -8.36 32.37
C ASN A 724 -7.98 -9.56 32.34
N ASN A 725 -8.56 -9.85 33.51
CA ASN A 725 -9.56 -10.91 33.68
C ASN A 725 -9.06 -12.31 33.27
N SER A 726 -7.85 -12.69 33.69
CA SER A 726 -7.39 -14.08 33.57
C SER A 726 -8.35 -15.05 34.29
N THR A 727 -8.41 -16.29 33.83
CA THR A 727 -9.33 -17.31 34.33
C THR A 727 -8.66 -18.65 34.61
N GLU A 728 -7.49 -18.91 34.03
CA GLU A 728 -6.75 -20.15 34.19
C GLU A 728 -6.05 -20.19 35.56
N ILE A 729 -6.21 -21.31 36.27
CA ILE A 729 -5.65 -21.48 37.62
C ILE A 729 -4.12 -21.43 37.63
N ASP A 730 -3.50 -21.88 36.54
CA ASP A 730 -2.04 -21.92 36.41
C ASP A 730 -1.46 -20.52 36.22
N THR A 731 -2.21 -19.60 35.59
CA THR A 731 -1.86 -18.18 35.51
C THR A 731 -1.77 -17.56 36.90
N PHE A 732 -2.78 -17.77 37.75
CA PHE A 732 -2.76 -17.25 39.12
C PHE A 732 -1.65 -17.86 39.98
N LYS A 733 -1.40 -19.18 39.86
CA LYS A 733 -0.25 -19.82 40.53
C LYS A 733 1.07 -19.20 40.09
N TYR A 734 1.23 -18.93 38.80
CA TYR A 734 2.43 -18.30 38.28
C TYR A 734 2.60 -16.86 38.77
N PHE A 735 1.52 -16.06 38.82
CA PHE A 735 1.55 -14.71 39.40
C PHE A 735 2.01 -14.71 40.87
N GLU A 736 1.56 -15.65 41.68
CA GLU A 736 2.03 -15.79 43.05
C GLU A 736 3.50 -16.23 43.13
N TYR A 737 3.90 -17.14 42.25
CA TYR A 737 5.27 -17.65 42.17
C TYR A 737 6.26 -16.56 41.77
N ILE A 738 6.01 -15.87 40.65
CA ILE A 738 6.98 -14.96 40.04
C ILE A 738 7.23 -13.73 40.91
N GLN A 739 6.19 -13.19 41.56
CA GLN A 739 6.34 -12.06 42.50
C GLN A 739 7.12 -12.43 43.77
N LYS A 740 7.12 -13.71 44.16
CA LYS A 740 7.96 -14.22 45.26
C LYS A 740 9.38 -14.52 44.80
N ALA A 741 9.54 -14.97 43.56
CA ALA A 741 10.81 -15.34 42.97
C ALA A 741 11.68 -14.12 42.60
N ASP A 742 11.06 -13.04 42.11
CA ASP A 742 11.77 -11.81 41.72
C ASP A 742 11.02 -10.57 42.22
N ASN A 743 11.70 -9.75 43.04
CA ASN A 743 11.11 -8.57 43.67
C ASN A 743 10.90 -7.39 42.70
N ARG A 744 11.37 -7.50 41.45
CA ARG A 744 11.14 -6.52 40.39
C ARG A 744 9.80 -6.71 39.70
N VAL A 745 9.13 -7.86 39.91
CA VAL A 745 7.86 -8.18 39.26
C VAL A 745 6.69 -7.82 40.16
N ARG A 746 5.71 -7.12 39.60
CA ARG A 746 4.44 -6.80 40.26
C ARG A 746 3.29 -7.09 39.32
N VAL A 747 2.27 -7.77 39.85
CA VAL A 747 1.01 -8.01 39.14
C VAL A 747 -0.04 -7.01 39.61
N VAL A 748 -0.72 -6.37 38.67
CA VAL A 748 -1.78 -5.40 38.91
C VAL A 748 -3.05 -5.92 38.23
N THR A 749 -4.12 -6.05 39.00
CA THR A 749 -5.43 -6.46 38.49
C THR A 749 -6.10 -5.33 37.71
N ALA A 750 -6.48 -5.60 36.47
CA ALA A 750 -7.17 -4.70 35.56
C ALA A 750 -8.56 -5.26 35.21
N ALA A 751 -9.49 -5.23 36.17
CA ALA A 751 -10.82 -5.84 36.06
C ALA A 751 -11.83 -4.94 35.30
N PHE A 752 -11.57 -4.69 34.02
CA PHE A 752 -12.47 -4.00 33.09
C PHE A 752 -12.45 -4.67 31.72
N GLU A 753 -13.37 -4.28 30.83
CA GLU A 753 -13.43 -4.80 29.45
C GLU A 753 -12.10 -4.58 28.70
N PHE A 754 -11.72 -5.53 27.85
CA PHE A 754 -10.41 -5.48 27.19
C PHE A 754 -10.25 -4.18 26.37
N ASN A 755 -9.16 -3.46 26.63
CA ASN A 755 -8.71 -2.33 25.85
C ASN A 755 -7.19 -2.20 26.02
N TRP A 756 -6.44 -2.44 24.95
CA TRP A 756 -4.97 -2.47 24.96
C TRP A 756 -4.39 -1.10 25.36
N SER A 757 -4.92 -0.01 24.83
CA SER A 757 -4.49 1.35 25.13
C SER A 757 -4.65 1.67 26.62
N LYS A 758 -5.83 1.35 27.17
CA LYS A 758 -6.16 1.56 28.58
C LYS A 758 -5.32 0.71 29.52
N LEU A 759 -5.03 -0.54 29.15
CA LEU A 759 -4.14 -1.41 29.93
C LEU A 759 -2.73 -0.83 30.01
N ASN A 760 -2.18 -0.34 28.90
CA ASN A 760 -0.86 0.29 28.88
C ASN A 760 -0.84 1.62 29.65
N ASN A 761 -1.89 2.45 29.52
CA ASN A 761 -2.03 3.67 30.33
C ASN A 761 -2.08 3.35 31.84
N LEU A 762 -2.80 2.30 32.24
CA LEU A 762 -2.82 1.85 33.63
C LEU A 762 -1.43 1.38 34.08
N GLY A 763 -0.72 0.60 33.26
CA GLY A 763 0.65 0.20 33.53
C GLY A 763 1.61 1.38 33.68
N ALA A 764 1.45 2.41 32.85
CA ALA A 764 2.18 3.67 32.94
C ALA A 764 1.89 4.43 34.25
N LEU A 765 0.69 4.31 34.81
CA LEU A 765 0.33 4.91 36.11
C LEU A 765 1.01 4.20 37.29
N TYR A 766 1.12 2.86 37.24
CA TYR A 766 1.75 2.10 38.31
C TYR A 766 3.28 2.14 38.26
N SER A 767 3.88 2.50 37.14
CA SER A 767 5.33 2.50 36.95
C SER A 767 6.07 3.64 37.65
N SER A 768 7.35 3.41 37.90
CA SER A 768 8.25 4.33 38.60
C SER A 768 9.57 4.58 37.86
N GLY A 769 9.75 3.96 36.68
CA GLY A 769 10.90 4.13 35.82
C GLY A 769 10.89 5.45 35.05
N ASP A 770 12.09 5.88 34.67
CA ASP A 770 12.37 7.03 33.82
C ASP A 770 11.96 6.76 32.36
N VAL A 771 12.12 5.50 31.93
CA VAL A 771 11.74 5.00 30.61
C VAL A 771 10.64 3.95 30.77
N LEU A 772 9.53 4.16 30.06
CA LEU A 772 8.45 3.21 29.91
C LEU A 772 8.73 2.33 28.71
N VAL A 773 8.63 1.02 28.88
CA VAL A 773 8.77 0.02 27.82
C VAL A 773 7.46 -0.78 27.77
N PHE A 774 6.69 -0.61 26.70
CA PHE A 774 5.47 -1.37 26.46
C PHE A 774 5.82 -2.62 25.67
N LEU A 775 5.48 -3.79 26.21
CA LEU A 775 5.93 -5.08 25.71
C LEU A 775 4.78 -6.08 25.68
N ASN A 776 4.61 -6.77 24.56
CA ASN A 776 3.65 -7.86 24.47
C ASN A 776 4.15 -9.10 25.24
N ASN A 777 3.20 -9.87 25.78
CA ASN A 777 3.46 -11.06 26.61
C ASN A 777 4.00 -12.28 25.83
N ASP A 778 4.05 -12.23 24.50
CA ASP A 778 4.53 -13.28 23.59
C ASP A 778 5.82 -12.87 22.85
N THR A 779 6.70 -12.18 23.58
CA THR A 779 8.02 -11.75 23.11
C THR A 779 9.14 -12.47 23.85
N SER A 780 10.35 -12.52 23.26
CA SER A 780 11.53 -13.10 23.91
C SER A 780 12.80 -12.34 23.53
N VAL A 781 13.59 -11.91 24.52
CA VAL A 781 14.79 -11.10 24.29
C VAL A 781 15.85 -11.86 23.48
N ILE A 782 16.47 -11.18 22.50
CA ILE A 782 17.61 -11.69 21.72
C ILE A 782 18.88 -10.90 22.08
N SER A 783 18.84 -9.56 21.93
CA SER A 783 19.97 -8.69 22.26
C SER A 783 20.00 -8.40 23.76
N PRO A 784 21.09 -8.72 24.48
CA PRO A 784 21.17 -8.48 25.93
C PRO A 784 21.05 -7.00 26.33
N ASP A 785 21.57 -6.10 25.51
CA ASP A 785 21.64 -4.65 25.71
C ASP A 785 20.42 -3.90 25.14
N TRP A 786 19.29 -4.59 24.93
CA TRP A 786 18.10 -4.02 24.31
C TRP A 786 17.50 -2.84 25.10
N LEU A 787 17.49 -2.90 26.44
CA LEU A 787 16.97 -1.81 27.28
C LEU A 787 17.84 -0.56 27.16
N GLU A 788 19.16 -0.73 27.20
CA GLU A 788 20.12 0.35 27.08
C GLU A 788 20.02 1.04 25.72
N ASN A 789 19.84 0.26 24.65
CA ASN A 789 19.64 0.78 23.30
C ASN A 789 18.30 1.53 23.19
N LEU A 790 17.19 0.94 23.63
CA LEU A 790 15.87 1.59 23.60
C LEU A 790 15.85 2.87 24.46
N GLY A 791 16.34 2.80 25.70
CA GLY A 791 16.40 3.92 26.63
C GLY A 791 17.35 5.02 26.20
N GLY A 792 18.49 4.65 25.59
CA GLY A 792 19.47 5.58 25.06
C GLY A 792 18.87 6.50 24.00
N TYR A 793 18.23 5.92 22.96
CA TYR A 793 17.51 6.71 21.96
C TYR A 793 16.33 7.47 22.58
N ALA A 794 15.52 6.83 23.43
CA ALA A 794 14.34 7.48 24.02
C ALA A 794 14.72 8.69 24.89
N SER A 795 15.95 8.74 25.40
CA SER A 795 16.48 9.83 26.22
C SER A 795 17.00 11.02 25.41
N LEU A 796 17.23 10.87 24.10
CA LEU A 796 17.62 11.99 23.22
C LEU A 796 16.50 13.03 23.18
N ALA A 797 16.84 14.32 23.28
CA ALA A 797 15.85 15.38 23.48
C ALA A 797 14.80 15.47 22.35
N ASP A 798 15.21 15.11 21.13
CA ASP A 798 14.45 15.17 19.89
C ASP A 798 13.77 13.85 19.51
N VAL A 799 13.93 12.76 20.28
CA VAL A 799 13.30 11.45 20.01
C VAL A 799 12.02 11.26 20.81
N GLY A 800 10.91 10.89 20.18
CA GLY A 800 9.62 10.61 20.81
C GLY A 800 9.48 9.15 21.22
N VAL A 801 9.39 8.28 20.22
CA VAL A 801 9.10 6.85 20.39
C VAL A 801 10.22 6.00 19.77
N VAL A 802 10.62 4.93 20.46
CA VAL A 802 11.64 3.99 19.96
C VAL A 802 11.05 2.58 19.89
N GLY A 803 11.19 1.91 18.75
CA GLY A 803 10.78 0.51 18.58
C GLY A 803 11.97 -0.41 18.38
N ALA A 804 11.84 -1.67 18.78
CA ALA A 804 12.85 -2.71 18.57
C ALA A 804 12.73 -3.38 17.18
N LEU A 805 13.80 -3.97 16.66
CA LEU A 805 13.71 -4.92 15.54
C LEU A 805 13.12 -6.24 16.04
N LEU A 806 11.95 -6.61 15.54
CA LEU A 806 11.27 -7.85 15.95
C LEU A 806 11.41 -8.92 14.86
N LEU A 807 11.72 -10.13 15.30
CA LEU A 807 11.91 -11.29 14.44
C LEU A 807 10.86 -12.38 14.75
N PHE A 808 10.44 -13.11 13.74
CA PHE A 808 9.74 -14.37 13.92
C PHE A 808 10.67 -15.45 14.48
N ALA A 809 10.11 -16.60 14.85
CA ALA A 809 10.88 -17.74 15.37
C ALA A 809 11.88 -18.31 14.35
N ASP A 810 11.62 -18.15 13.05
CA ASP A 810 12.51 -18.57 11.97
C ASP A 810 13.62 -17.57 11.64
N GLY A 811 13.67 -16.43 12.36
CA GLY A 811 14.64 -15.36 12.16
C GLY A 811 14.30 -14.37 11.04
N SER A 812 13.15 -14.53 10.37
CA SER A 812 12.63 -13.52 9.45
C SER A 812 12.07 -12.30 10.21
N ILE A 813 12.00 -11.15 9.55
CA ILE A 813 11.57 -9.88 10.16
C ILE A 813 10.05 -9.89 10.37
N GLN A 814 9.62 -9.61 11.59
CA GLN A 814 8.22 -9.28 11.91
C GLN A 814 8.01 -7.76 11.91
N HIS A 815 8.95 -6.99 12.45
CA HIS A 815 8.89 -5.53 12.47
C HIS A 815 10.27 -4.90 12.30
N SER A 816 10.40 -4.05 11.28
CA SER A 816 11.51 -3.10 11.12
C SER A 816 10.94 -1.74 10.72
N GLY A 817 9.99 -1.21 11.51
CA GLY A 817 9.27 0.03 11.22
C GLY A 817 7.91 -0.18 10.55
N VAL A 818 6.98 0.73 10.83
CA VAL A 818 5.65 0.81 10.22
C VAL A 818 5.62 1.99 9.25
N VAL A 819 5.06 1.77 8.06
CA VAL A 819 4.84 2.78 7.03
C VAL A 819 3.35 3.12 6.97
N VAL A 820 3.01 4.40 7.15
CA VAL A 820 1.61 4.85 7.03
C VAL A 820 1.25 4.97 5.55
N GLY A 821 0.06 4.49 5.20
CA GLY A 821 -0.43 4.31 3.82
C GLY A 821 -0.15 2.93 3.23
N MET A 822 0.79 2.15 3.79
CA MET A 822 1.10 0.80 3.31
C MET A 822 -0.08 -0.15 3.57
N GLY A 823 -0.40 -1.01 2.59
CA GLY A 823 -1.59 -1.87 2.65
C GLY A 823 -2.91 -1.09 2.71
N GLY A 824 -2.88 0.21 2.40
CA GLY A 824 -4.01 1.12 2.51
C GLY A 824 -4.22 1.70 3.89
N TRP A 825 -3.47 1.33 4.94
CA TRP A 825 -3.63 1.84 6.31
C TRP A 825 -2.29 2.20 6.95
N ALA A 826 -1.68 1.26 7.65
CA ALA A 826 -0.32 1.30 8.15
C ALA A 826 0.15 -0.14 8.30
N ASP A 827 1.33 -0.49 7.79
CA ASP A 827 1.81 -1.88 7.80
C ASP A 827 3.33 -1.95 7.97
N HIS A 828 3.82 -3.13 8.32
CA HIS A 828 5.21 -3.42 8.63
C HIS A 828 6.02 -3.57 7.34
N VAL A 829 6.99 -2.67 7.12
CA VAL A 829 7.94 -2.83 6.03
C VAL A 829 8.93 -3.95 6.37
N TYR A 830 9.39 -4.67 5.35
CA TYR A 830 10.25 -5.87 5.43
C TYR A 830 9.64 -7.13 6.06
N HIS A 831 8.34 -7.13 6.32
CA HIS A 831 7.67 -8.29 6.90
C HIS A 831 7.97 -9.59 6.15
N ALA A 832 8.30 -10.64 6.90
CA ALA A 832 8.69 -11.98 6.45
C ALA A 832 9.96 -12.05 5.58
N GLN A 833 10.82 -11.02 5.58
CA GLN A 833 12.12 -11.05 4.90
C GLN A 833 13.26 -11.44 5.83
N ALA A 834 14.40 -11.84 5.26
CA ALA A 834 15.60 -12.11 6.04
C ALA A 834 16.09 -10.83 6.75
N ALA A 835 16.44 -10.96 8.03
CA ALA A 835 17.09 -9.90 8.81
C ALA A 835 18.57 -9.73 8.42
N ALA A 836 18.81 -9.30 7.19
CA ALA A 836 20.14 -9.17 6.60
C ALA A 836 20.38 -7.75 6.06
N HIS A 837 21.64 -7.32 6.09
CA HIS A 837 22.01 -6.04 5.52
C HIS A 837 21.98 -6.08 3.99
N THR A 838 21.09 -5.29 3.40
CA THR A 838 20.88 -5.19 1.94
C THR A 838 21.73 -4.06 1.38
N GLY A 839 23.04 -4.25 1.25
CA GLY A 839 23.97 -3.18 0.85
C GLY A 839 23.75 -2.55 -0.54
N ALA A 840 22.87 -3.12 -1.37
CA ALA A 840 22.52 -2.61 -2.71
C ALA A 840 21.04 -2.84 -3.05
N GLY A 841 20.14 -2.51 -2.11
CA GLY A 841 18.69 -2.57 -2.33
C GLY A 841 18.10 -1.22 -2.79
N PRO A 842 16.84 -1.19 -3.27
CA PRO A 842 16.15 0.02 -3.72
C PRO A 842 15.83 1.01 -2.59
N PHE A 843 16.02 0.60 -1.34
CA PHE A 843 15.71 1.38 -0.14
C PHE A 843 16.72 1.07 0.97
N VAL A 844 16.55 1.73 2.12
CA VAL A 844 17.41 1.59 3.31
C VAL A 844 17.49 0.11 3.75
N SER A 845 18.59 -0.27 4.40
CA SER A 845 18.72 -1.63 4.93
C SER A 845 17.79 -1.87 6.14
N PRO A 846 17.11 -3.04 6.24
CA PRO A 846 16.17 -3.31 7.33
C PRO A 846 16.82 -3.48 8.71
N VAL A 847 18.15 -3.64 8.74
CA VAL A 847 18.92 -3.86 9.97
C VAL A 847 19.75 -2.62 10.37
N LEU A 848 19.37 -1.44 9.88
CA LEU A 848 19.97 -0.17 10.29
C LEU A 848 18.98 0.67 11.08
N THR A 849 19.48 1.25 12.16
CA THR A 849 18.73 2.18 12.98
C THR A 849 18.39 3.42 12.15
N ARG A 850 17.11 3.81 12.16
CA ARG A 850 16.62 4.90 11.31
C ARG A 850 15.36 5.53 11.86
N ASN A 851 15.09 6.72 11.37
CA ASN A 851 13.80 7.35 11.59
C ASN A 851 12.71 6.61 10.81
N VAL A 852 11.56 6.45 11.44
CA VAL A 852 10.35 5.86 10.88
C VAL A 852 9.17 6.70 11.35
N LEU A 853 8.04 6.65 10.64
CA LEU A 853 6.88 7.41 11.08
C LEU A 853 6.23 6.76 12.30
N ALA A 854 6.20 5.42 12.35
CA ALA A 854 5.67 4.66 13.47
C ALA A 854 6.44 3.36 13.75
N VAL A 855 6.29 2.87 14.98
CA VAL A 855 6.76 1.56 15.44
C VAL A 855 5.60 0.79 16.08
N THR A 856 5.75 -0.53 16.22
CA THR A 856 4.68 -1.38 16.78
C THR A 856 4.68 -1.41 18.30
N GLY A 857 3.49 -1.51 18.89
CA GLY A 857 3.27 -1.70 20.32
C GLY A 857 3.74 -3.05 20.88
N ALA A 858 4.23 -3.97 20.04
CA ALA A 858 4.79 -5.23 20.52
C ALA A 858 6.08 -5.05 21.34
N CYS A 859 6.89 -4.03 21.02
CA CYS A 859 8.00 -3.57 21.85
C CYS A 859 8.34 -2.12 21.49
N MET A 860 7.90 -1.18 22.33
CA MET A 860 8.17 0.25 22.15
C MET A 860 8.54 0.93 23.45
N ALA A 861 9.40 1.95 23.39
CA ALA A 861 9.91 2.66 24.54
C ALA A 861 9.78 4.18 24.39
N MET A 862 9.51 4.86 25.51
CA MET A 862 9.40 6.31 25.63
C MET A 862 9.87 6.75 27.00
N THR A 863 10.45 7.95 27.13
CA THR A 863 10.63 8.51 28.48
C THR A 863 9.27 8.88 29.08
N ARG A 864 9.12 8.72 30.40
CA ARG A 864 7.90 9.08 31.13
C ARG A 864 7.42 10.49 30.79
N ARG A 865 8.35 11.47 30.84
CA ARG A 865 8.05 12.87 30.53
C ARG A 865 7.41 13.04 29.15
N LYS A 866 7.90 12.33 28.13
CA LYS A 866 7.38 12.42 26.76
C LYS A 866 6.01 11.75 26.65
N PHE A 867 5.87 10.56 27.24
CA PHE A 867 4.58 9.85 27.30
C PHE A 867 3.49 10.71 27.96
N ASP A 868 3.79 11.30 29.11
CA ASP A 868 2.87 12.18 29.85
C ASP A 868 2.55 13.44 29.03
N SER A 869 3.55 14.05 28.38
CA SER A 869 3.36 15.27 27.57
C SER A 869 2.50 15.05 26.32
N LEU A 870 2.52 13.84 25.77
CA LEU A 870 1.67 13.48 24.64
C LEU A 870 0.26 13.11 25.11
N GLY A 871 0.07 12.72 26.37
CA GLY A 871 -1.22 12.34 26.96
C GLY A 871 -1.49 10.84 26.96
N GLY A 872 -0.46 10.01 26.92
CA GLY A 872 -0.59 8.54 26.89
C GLY A 872 -1.21 7.98 25.61
N PHE A 873 -1.59 6.71 25.60
CA PHE A 873 -2.29 6.07 24.47
C PHE A 873 -3.75 6.54 24.39
N ASP A 874 -4.27 6.67 23.17
CA ASP A 874 -5.68 7.05 22.96
C ASP A 874 -6.58 5.83 23.24
N GLU A 875 -7.34 5.88 24.33
CA GLU A 875 -8.20 4.79 24.79
C GLU A 875 -9.40 4.51 23.87
N ASN A 876 -9.64 5.35 22.86
CA ASN A 876 -10.61 5.02 21.82
C ASN A 876 -10.12 3.84 20.97
N PHE A 877 -8.81 3.63 20.81
CA PHE A 877 -8.30 2.41 20.19
C PHE A 877 -8.35 1.25 21.18
N ILE A 878 -9.11 0.20 20.83
CA ILE A 878 -9.37 -0.96 21.67
C ILE A 878 -8.27 -2.02 21.50
N ILE A 879 -7.88 -2.35 20.26
CA ILE A 879 -6.96 -3.45 19.96
C ILE A 879 -5.71 -2.96 19.23
N CYS A 880 -5.86 -2.25 18.11
CA CYS A 880 -4.74 -1.90 17.23
C CYS A 880 -4.79 -0.45 16.77
N GLY A 881 -3.62 0.13 16.46
CA GLY A 881 -3.49 1.46 15.86
C GLY A 881 -3.13 2.58 16.83
N SER A 882 -3.28 2.36 18.14
CA SER A 882 -2.86 3.32 19.16
C SER A 882 -1.34 3.53 19.19
N ASP A 883 -0.58 2.50 18.85
CA ASP A 883 0.88 2.53 18.69
C ASP A 883 1.32 3.43 17.54
N VAL A 884 0.61 3.37 16.40
CA VAL A 884 0.83 4.29 15.28
C VAL A 884 0.39 5.70 15.65
N GLU A 885 -0.78 5.87 16.27
CA GLU A 885 -1.33 7.19 16.58
C GLU A 885 -0.44 8.00 17.55
N ILE A 886 0.10 7.38 18.61
CA ILE A 886 1.02 8.07 19.54
C ILE A 886 2.33 8.47 18.84
N CYS A 887 2.80 7.66 17.88
CA CYS A 887 3.94 8.00 17.04
C CYS A 887 3.66 9.23 16.18
N LEU A 888 2.46 9.34 15.60
CA LEU A 888 2.05 10.52 14.82
C LEU A 888 1.93 11.78 15.70
N ARG A 889 1.43 11.65 16.93
CA ARG A 889 1.43 12.75 17.91
C ARG A 889 2.85 13.20 18.27
N ALA A 890 3.79 12.26 18.43
CA ALA A 890 5.19 12.60 18.67
C ALA A 890 5.79 13.42 17.52
N VAL A 891 5.53 13.01 16.26
CA VAL A 891 5.98 13.76 15.07
C VAL A 891 5.32 15.14 14.99
N LYS A 892 4.03 15.24 15.30
CA LYS A 892 3.33 16.53 15.38
C LYS A 892 3.91 17.45 16.46
N ALA A 893 4.49 16.89 17.52
CA ALA A 893 5.20 17.63 18.56
C ALA A 893 6.66 17.99 18.19
N GLY A 894 7.09 17.71 16.96
CA GLY A 894 8.45 17.98 16.47
C GLY A 894 9.48 16.95 16.92
N LEU A 895 9.04 15.74 17.33
CA LEU A 895 9.92 14.66 17.76
C LEU A 895 10.07 13.59 16.67
N TYR A 896 11.19 12.89 16.71
CA TYR A 896 11.52 11.78 15.84
C TYR A 896 11.12 10.43 16.44
N ASN A 897 10.51 9.55 15.66
CA ASN A 897 10.42 8.13 16.05
C ASN A 897 11.57 7.35 15.42
N VAL A 898 12.07 6.35 16.15
CA VAL A 898 13.29 5.60 15.80
C VAL A 898 13.00 4.11 15.83
N MET A 899 13.28 3.40 14.74
CA MET A 899 13.42 1.95 14.78
C MET A 899 14.88 1.63 15.13
N CYS A 900 15.09 1.02 16.29
CA CYS A 900 16.39 0.62 16.80
C CYS A 900 16.72 -0.82 16.37
N ALA A 901 17.68 -0.97 15.44
CA ALA A 901 18.04 -2.27 14.89
C ALA A 901 18.91 -3.13 15.83
N ASP A 902 19.45 -2.51 16.88
CA ASP A 902 20.33 -3.14 17.87
C ASP A 902 19.53 -3.78 19.02
N ALA A 903 18.35 -3.25 19.34
CA ALA A 903 17.40 -3.90 20.23
C ALA A 903 16.62 -4.98 19.45
N ARG A 904 16.93 -6.26 19.68
CA ARG A 904 16.31 -7.39 18.97
C ARG A 904 15.55 -8.30 19.92
N LEU A 905 14.32 -8.64 19.53
CA LEU A 905 13.47 -9.59 20.24
C LEU A 905 12.78 -10.52 19.23
N HIS A 906 12.44 -11.72 19.66
CA HIS A 906 11.43 -12.52 18.98
C HIS A 906 10.04 -12.04 19.35
N HIS A 907 9.12 -12.06 18.39
CA HIS A 907 7.69 -11.87 18.60
C HIS A 907 6.96 -13.04 17.93
N PHE A 908 6.21 -13.81 18.70
CA PHE A 908 5.61 -15.07 18.23
C PHE A 908 4.22 -14.91 17.60
N GLU A 909 3.76 -13.67 17.45
CA GLU A 909 2.57 -13.13 16.77
C GLU A 909 1.26 -13.95 16.89
N SER A 910 0.22 -13.32 17.43
CA SER A 910 -1.17 -13.82 17.44
C SER A 910 -1.39 -15.18 18.13
N LYS A 911 -0.44 -15.71 18.90
CA LYS A 911 -0.65 -16.93 19.70
C LYS A 911 -1.60 -16.72 20.89
N THR A 912 -1.92 -15.46 21.21
CA THR A 912 -2.79 -15.07 22.33
C THR A 912 -4.07 -14.34 21.92
N ARG A 913 -4.26 -13.98 20.63
CA ARG A 913 -5.33 -13.05 20.19
C ARG A 913 -6.10 -13.50 18.94
N SER A 914 -7.35 -13.02 18.83
CA SER A 914 -8.20 -13.13 17.63
C SER A 914 -7.70 -12.18 16.53
N SER A 915 -7.87 -12.53 15.25
CA SER A 915 -7.55 -11.67 14.08
C SER A 915 -8.58 -10.55 13.84
N TYR A 916 -9.61 -10.45 14.67
CA TYR A 916 -10.66 -9.44 14.56
C TYR A 916 -10.16 -8.06 14.98
N VAL A 917 -10.33 -7.07 14.10
CA VAL A 917 -10.12 -5.64 14.38
C VAL A 917 -11.48 -4.97 14.60
N PRO A 918 -11.70 -4.27 15.74
CA PRO A 918 -12.96 -3.58 15.99
C PRO A 918 -13.21 -2.46 14.97
N GLU A 919 -14.47 -2.26 14.60
CA GLU A 919 -14.89 -1.18 13.67
C GLU A 919 -14.40 0.20 14.14
N ASN A 920 -14.49 0.47 15.44
CA ASN A 920 -14.01 1.74 16.01
C ASN A 920 -12.50 1.96 15.79
N ASP A 921 -11.66 0.91 15.81
CA ASP A 921 -10.22 1.06 15.54
C ASP A 921 -9.96 1.46 14.08
N PHE A 922 -10.80 0.98 13.14
CA PHE A 922 -10.77 1.44 11.76
C PHE A 922 -11.19 2.90 11.64
N GLU A 923 -12.30 3.29 12.26
CA GLU A 923 -12.79 4.69 12.25
C GLU A 923 -11.75 5.65 12.81
N GLN A 924 -11.16 5.31 13.97
CA GLN A 924 -10.07 6.10 14.56
C GLN A 924 -8.85 6.14 13.63
N SER A 925 -8.47 5.03 13.00
CA SER A 925 -7.36 5.00 12.03
C SER A 925 -7.63 5.89 10.82
N VAL A 926 -8.87 5.96 10.30
CA VAL A 926 -9.23 6.87 9.21
C VAL A 926 -8.95 8.32 9.60
N LEU A 927 -9.43 8.73 10.77
CA LEU A 927 -9.32 10.10 11.24
C LEU A 927 -7.88 10.49 11.59
N LYS A 928 -7.17 9.60 12.30
CA LYS A 928 -5.87 9.92 12.90
C LYS A 928 -4.72 9.74 11.92
N TYR A 929 -4.85 8.86 10.92
CA TYR A 929 -3.79 8.62 9.93
C TYR A 929 -3.93 9.49 8.68
N ALA A 930 -5.07 10.18 8.50
CA ALA A 930 -5.34 11.04 7.34
C ALA A 930 -4.15 11.96 6.95
N PRO A 931 -3.43 12.60 7.89
CA PRO A 931 -2.32 13.49 7.55
C PRO A 931 -1.12 12.83 6.87
N TYR A 932 -1.00 11.50 6.84
CA TYR A 932 0.09 10.77 6.17
C TYR A 932 -0.42 9.64 5.26
N ARG A 933 -1.74 9.50 5.17
CA ARG A 933 -2.43 8.54 4.30
C ARG A 933 -3.10 9.22 3.10
N VAL A 934 -3.60 10.44 3.30
CA VAL A 934 -4.42 11.18 2.31
C VAL A 934 -3.75 12.50 1.92
N GLU A 935 -3.23 13.25 2.90
CA GLU A 935 -2.77 14.63 2.68
C GLU A 935 -1.34 14.74 2.16
N ARG A 936 -0.44 13.83 2.57
CA ARG A 936 0.97 13.74 2.16
C ARG A 936 1.48 12.31 2.32
N THR A 937 2.62 12.02 1.71
CA THR A 937 3.28 10.72 1.88
C THR A 937 4.04 10.60 3.20
N ASP A 938 4.24 9.37 3.67
CA ASP A 938 5.18 9.08 4.77
C ASP A 938 6.60 9.59 4.41
N PRO A 939 7.17 10.54 5.16
CA PRO A 939 8.47 11.15 4.83
C PRO A 939 9.63 10.15 4.94
N TYR A 940 9.45 9.04 5.67
CA TYR A 940 10.47 8.02 5.84
C TYR A 940 10.26 6.82 4.91
N PHE A 941 9.34 6.91 3.93
CA PHE A 941 9.15 5.91 2.89
C PHE A 941 9.00 6.54 1.50
N ASN A 942 10.10 6.53 0.74
CA ASN A 942 10.25 7.28 -0.51
C ASN A 942 9.05 7.08 -1.48
N PRO A 943 8.54 8.16 -2.11
CA PRO A 943 7.37 8.12 -2.99
C PRO A 943 7.54 7.28 -4.26
N ASN A 944 8.77 7.00 -4.69
CA ASN A 944 9.08 6.09 -5.80
C ASN A 944 8.88 4.61 -5.46
N LEU A 945 8.68 4.28 -4.18
CA LEU A 945 8.45 2.91 -3.72
C LEU A 945 6.96 2.59 -3.56
N SER A 946 6.60 1.35 -3.87
CA SER A 946 5.22 0.87 -3.79
C SER A 946 4.73 0.69 -2.34
N LEU A 947 3.53 1.20 -2.05
CA LEU A 947 2.80 0.97 -0.80
C LEU A 947 2.01 -0.36 -0.79
N GLN A 948 1.97 -1.08 -1.90
CA GLN A 948 1.25 -2.36 -2.01
C GLN A 948 2.09 -3.53 -1.52
N PHE A 949 3.42 -3.40 -1.50
CA PHE A 949 4.32 -4.47 -1.13
C PHE A 949 5.09 -4.12 0.14
N LYS A 950 5.16 -5.07 1.06
CA LYS A 950 5.99 -4.97 2.28
C LYS A 950 7.49 -5.05 1.97
N THR A 951 7.85 -5.51 0.77
CA THR A 951 9.23 -5.43 0.24
C THR A 951 9.41 -4.16 -0.57
N PRO A 952 10.30 -3.25 -0.15
CA PRO A 952 10.60 -2.06 -0.93
C PRO A 952 11.00 -2.44 -2.35
N ARG A 953 10.25 -1.91 -3.31
CA ARG A 953 10.48 -2.05 -4.75
C ARG A 953 9.95 -0.82 -5.45
N ILE A 954 10.63 -0.45 -6.53
CA ILE A 954 10.18 0.63 -7.41
C ILE A 954 9.14 0.04 -8.35
N GLU A 955 7.93 0.61 -8.35
CA GLU A 955 6.84 0.17 -9.21
C GLU A 955 5.80 1.27 -9.39
N GLY A 956 5.30 1.41 -10.62
CA GLY A 956 4.31 2.43 -10.98
C GLY A 956 4.88 3.84 -11.10
N ALA A 957 3.99 4.80 -11.33
CA ALA A 957 4.37 6.21 -11.37
C ALA A 957 4.77 6.68 -9.95
N PRO A 958 5.78 7.55 -9.82
CA PRO A 958 6.11 8.22 -8.56
C PRO A 958 4.87 8.84 -7.91
N ARG A 959 4.67 8.61 -6.61
CA ARG A 959 3.61 9.26 -5.85
C ARG A 959 3.92 10.76 -5.71
N ALA A 960 2.89 11.61 -5.75
CA ALA A 960 3.08 13.03 -5.47
C ALA A 960 3.55 13.20 -4.01
N SER A 961 4.69 13.87 -3.82
CA SER A 961 5.29 14.22 -2.53
C SER A 961 4.58 15.40 -1.88
#